data_AF-A0A7J8XMM1-F1
#
_entry.id   AF-A0A7J8XMM1-F1
#
_cell.length_a   1.000
_cell.length_b   1.000
_cell.length_c   1.000
_cell.angle_alpha   90.00
_cell.angle_beta   90.00
_cell.angle_gamma   90.00
#
_symmetry.space_group_name_H-M   'P 1'
#
loop_
_entity.id
_entity.type
_entity.pdbx_description
1 polymer ?
#
loop_
_entity_poly.entity_id
_entity_poly.type
_entity_poly.pdbx_seq_one_letter_code
_entity_poly.pdbx_strand_id
1 'polypeptide(L)'
;MSAPQTLGGPSRCGRVLGPSLDKIVKNAAWRKHSHIVSSCKSALDKLDTLSDSALSDPSSPLLGLSSSDADFVLNPILLALDSNYAKLADPALESLFKLFSLGLVRGEIGSNIPNSILYKIVQSVCKVGGIGDESIELAVLRVLLSAVRCPCVLIRGDCLLHVIRTCYNVYLSALNGTNQVCAKSVLAQIVLIVFTRAEEDSMDVSTKTVPVSELLEFTDKNLNEGSSIYYCQNFVSEVVNASEGVPDLKFSQPITGPELQNGESKVSNGEEKDGVEEEETKEGVESSSDAVTSKIREDGFLVFKYLCKLSMKFSSQENPDDEILLRGKTVSLELLKLLCSIFMSLITKYRSGLKAEIGIFFPMLILRVLENILQPSFVQKMTVLNLLEKIVGDPQIIIDIFVNYDCDVDSPNIFERIVNGLLKTALGPPSGSTTTLSAVQDVTFRHESVKCLVGIIKSMGAWMDGQLKIGHSDSPKSFENDTSAESHSTSTAEDGTLADCELHPEMNSELSDAATVEQRRAYKIELLKGVSLFNRKPSKGIEFLINTRKVGNTPEEVASFLKKNTTGLNETMIGDYLGEREEFALKVMHAYVDSFNFKSIDFGEAIRFFLRGFRLPGEAQKIDRIMEKFAERYCKCNPNSFTSADTAYVLAYS
;
A
#
# COMPACT_ATOMS: atom_id res chain seq x y z
N MET A 1 10.52 -10.71 -57.64
CA MET A 1 10.82 -9.65 -56.66
C MET A 1 10.73 -10.28 -55.29
N SER A 2 11.88 -10.54 -54.68
CA SER A 2 12.00 -11.16 -53.36
C SER A 2 11.48 -10.18 -52.31
N ALA A 3 10.50 -10.57 -51.50
CA ALA A 3 10.10 -9.79 -50.33
C ALA A 3 11.33 -9.57 -49.43
N PRO A 4 11.49 -8.39 -48.81
CA PRO A 4 12.61 -8.16 -47.89
C PRO A 4 12.52 -9.20 -46.76
N GLN A 5 13.55 -10.05 -46.63
CA GLN A 5 13.65 -10.94 -45.47
C GLN A 5 13.71 -10.05 -44.22
N THR A 6 12.63 -10.02 -43.46
CA THR A 6 12.61 -9.37 -42.15
C THR A 6 13.51 -10.17 -41.22
N LEU A 7 14.54 -9.52 -40.71
CA LEU A 7 15.49 -10.12 -39.76
C LEU A 7 14.71 -10.67 -38.54
N GLY A 8 14.88 -11.94 -38.20
CA GLY A 8 14.17 -12.60 -37.09
C GLY A 8 12.94 -13.43 -37.49
N GLY A 9 12.88 -13.93 -38.74
CA GLY A 9 11.87 -14.90 -39.15
C GLY A 9 10.41 -14.41 -39.22
N PRO A 10 9.45 -15.35 -39.35
CA PRO A 10 8.02 -15.04 -39.55
C PRO A 10 7.25 -14.71 -38.26
N SER A 11 7.78 -15.08 -37.08
CA SER A 11 7.10 -14.86 -35.80
C SER A 11 6.94 -13.37 -35.45
N ARG A 12 5.90 -13.02 -34.67
CA ARG A 12 5.71 -11.64 -34.18
C ARG A 12 6.85 -11.20 -33.27
N CYS A 13 7.24 -12.07 -32.34
CA CYS A 13 8.34 -11.81 -31.41
C CYS A 13 9.68 -11.67 -32.15
N GLY A 14 9.93 -12.49 -33.17
CA GLY A 14 11.13 -12.43 -33.98
C GLY A 14 11.26 -11.15 -34.80
N ARG A 15 10.17 -10.63 -35.37
CA ARG A 15 10.15 -9.32 -36.04
C ARG A 15 10.51 -8.14 -35.13
N VAL A 16 10.29 -8.28 -33.82
CA VAL A 16 10.67 -7.27 -32.81
C VAL A 16 12.11 -7.47 -32.34
N LEU A 17 12.49 -8.71 -32.01
CA LEU A 17 13.80 -9.04 -31.44
C LEU A 17 14.92 -9.00 -32.48
N GLY A 18 14.69 -9.50 -33.69
CA GLY A 18 15.70 -9.70 -34.73
C GLY A 18 16.52 -8.43 -35.04
N PRO A 19 15.87 -7.30 -35.38
CA PRO A 19 16.60 -6.05 -35.65
C PRO A 19 17.43 -5.55 -34.47
N SER A 20 16.97 -5.75 -33.24
CA SER A 20 17.70 -5.34 -32.03
C SER A 20 18.88 -6.25 -31.75
N LEU A 21 18.74 -7.57 -31.91
CA LEU A 21 19.84 -8.53 -31.76
C LEU A 21 20.98 -8.24 -32.76
N ASP A 22 20.64 -7.93 -34.02
CA ASP A 22 21.64 -7.54 -35.03
C ASP A 22 22.34 -6.21 -34.68
N LYS A 23 21.60 -5.21 -34.16
CA LYS A 23 22.21 -3.98 -33.63
C LYS A 23 23.16 -4.25 -32.46
N ILE A 24 22.79 -5.14 -31.53
CA ILE A 24 23.66 -5.54 -30.40
C ILE A 24 24.95 -6.17 -30.94
N VAL A 25 24.85 -7.08 -31.91
CA VAL A 25 26.02 -7.71 -32.56
C VAL A 25 26.93 -6.65 -33.20
N LYS A 26 26.37 -5.67 -33.89
CA LYS A 26 27.13 -4.58 -34.55
C LYS A 26 27.79 -3.62 -33.57
N ASN A 27 27.14 -3.37 -32.43
CA ASN A 27 27.63 -2.45 -31.40
C ASN A 27 28.60 -3.11 -30.40
N ALA A 28 28.69 -4.44 -30.40
CA ALA A 28 29.51 -5.20 -29.47
C ALA A 28 31.01 -5.01 -29.72
N ALA A 29 31.76 -4.71 -28.65
CA ALA A 29 33.22 -4.70 -28.69
C ALA A 29 33.76 -6.14 -28.75
N TRP A 30 34.37 -6.50 -29.88
CA TRP A 30 34.83 -7.86 -30.21
C TRP A 30 35.58 -8.60 -29.08
N ARG A 31 36.43 -7.89 -28.32
CA ARG A 31 37.23 -8.49 -27.23
C ARG A 31 36.49 -8.65 -25.89
N LYS A 32 35.44 -7.87 -25.64
CA LYS A 32 34.75 -7.84 -24.33
C LYS A 32 33.42 -8.59 -24.35
N HIS A 33 32.73 -8.61 -25.49
CA HIS A 33 31.33 -9.05 -25.58
C HIS A 33 31.16 -10.26 -26.51
N SER A 34 32.22 -11.06 -26.72
CA SER A 34 32.19 -12.22 -27.62
C SER A 34 31.07 -13.22 -27.29
N HIS A 35 30.83 -13.48 -26.01
CA HIS A 35 29.76 -14.35 -25.54
C HIS A 35 28.35 -13.78 -25.83
N ILE A 36 28.18 -12.45 -25.73
CA ILE A 36 26.92 -11.77 -26.08
C ILE A 36 26.69 -11.90 -27.59
N VAL A 37 27.73 -11.66 -28.40
CA VAL A 37 27.64 -11.79 -29.86
C VAL A 37 27.28 -13.21 -30.28
N SER A 38 27.89 -14.23 -29.69
CA SER A 38 27.54 -15.63 -29.99
C SER A 38 26.09 -15.95 -29.59
N SER A 39 25.64 -15.44 -28.44
CA SER A 39 24.27 -15.62 -27.96
C SER A 39 23.25 -14.96 -28.90
N CYS A 40 23.49 -13.71 -29.32
CA CYS A 40 22.62 -13.00 -30.26
C CYS A 40 22.54 -13.70 -31.63
N LYS A 41 23.67 -14.17 -32.18
CA LYS A 41 23.69 -14.90 -33.46
C LYS A 41 22.90 -16.21 -33.36
N SER A 42 23.11 -16.98 -32.30
CA SER A 42 22.39 -18.22 -32.09
C SER A 42 20.88 -17.99 -31.91
N ALA A 43 20.47 -16.90 -31.24
CA ALA A 43 19.07 -16.52 -31.12
C ALA A 43 18.47 -16.07 -32.45
N LEU A 44 19.22 -15.35 -33.29
CA LEU A 44 18.78 -14.98 -34.65
C LEU A 44 18.54 -16.22 -35.53
N ASP A 45 19.48 -17.15 -35.56
CA ASP A 45 19.35 -18.41 -36.31
C ASP A 45 18.12 -19.21 -35.86
N LYS A 46 17.87 -19.22 -34.54
CA LYS A 46 16.69 -19.87 -33.96
C LYS A 46 15.40 -19.15 -34.36
N LEU A 47 15.34 -17.82 -34.26
CA LEU A 47 14.17 -17.01 -34.61
C LEU A 47 13.75 -17.17 -36.08
N ASP A 48 14.70 -17.36 -37.00
CA ASP A 48 14.40 -17.59 -38.42
C ASP A 48 13.64 -18.90 -38.67
N THR A 49 13.74 -19.87 -37.75
CA THR A 49 13.01 -21.15 -37.81
C THR A 49 11.68 -21.14 -37.06
N LEU A 50 11.45 -20.16 -36.18
CA LEU A 50 10.27 -20.10 -35.32
C LEU A 50 9.09 -19.39 -36.01
N SER A 51 7.92 -20.01 -35.94
CA SER A 51 6.65 -19.43 -36.37
C SER A 51 5.70 -19.30 -35.18
N ASP A 52 4.75 -18.38 -35.25
CA ASP A 52 3.77 -18.21 -34.17
C ASP A 52 2.94 -19.50 -34.01
N SER A 53 3.00 -20.10 -32.82
CA SER A 53 2.17 -21.25 -32.47
C SER A 53 0.69 -20.88 -32.49
N ALA A 54 -0.14 -21.76 -33.06
CA ALA A 54 -1.61 -21.65 -33.01
C ALA A 54 -2.17 -21.95 -31.60
N LEU A 55 -1.45 -22.73 -30.79
CA LEU A 55 -1.78 -23.03 -29.39
C LEU A 55 -0.81 -22.22 -28.52
N SER A 56 -1.30 -21.13 -27.92
CA SER A 56 -0.49 -20.30 -27.02
C SER A 56 -0.23 -21.06 -25.72
N ASP A 57 1.04 -21.32 -25.39
CA ASP A 57 1.45 -21.82 -24.09
C ASP A 57 1.23 -20.72 -23.04
N PRO A 58 0.30 -20.89 -22.07
CA PRO A 58 -0.01 -19.85 -21.08
C PRO A 58 1.14 -19.60 -20.10
N SER A 59 2.10 -20.53 -20.00
CA SER A 59 3.29 -20.41 -19.14
C SER A 59 4.48 -19.74 -19.86
N SER A 60 4.39 -19.55 -21.17
CA SER A 60 5.45 -18.92 -21.96
C SER A 60 5.48 -17.41 -21.74
N PRO A 61 6.65 -16.81 -21.49
CA PRO A 61 6.79 -15.37 -21.32
C PRO A 61 6.58 -14.59 -22.63
N LEU A 62 6.61 -15.25 -23.79
CA LEU A 62 6.38 -14.64 -25.11
C LEU A 62 5.24 -15.30 -25.87
N LEU A 63 4.32 -14.47 -26.37
CA LEU A 63 3.18 -14.90 -27.17
C LEU A 63 3.64 -15.65 -28.43
N GLY A 64 3.08 -16.84 -28.64
CA GLY A 64 3.30 -17.64 -29.85
C GLY A 64 4.60 -18.47 -29.84
N LEU A 65 5.42 -18.38 -28.79
CA LEU A 65 6.61 -19.21 -28.62
C LEU A 65 6.45 -20.17 -27.43
N SER A 66 7.16 -21.31 -27.44
CA SER A 66 7.25 -22.19 -26.27
C SER A 66 8.04 -21.50 -25.15
N SER A 67 7.81 -21.88 -23.88
CA SER A 67 8.56 -21.34 -22.74
C SER A 67 10.09 -21.45 -22.92
N SER A 68 10.59 -22.60 -23.40
CA SER A 68 12.03 -22.79 -23.66
C SER A 68 12.58 -21.95 -24.80
N ASP A 69 11.81 -21.78 -25.88
CA ASP A 69 12.23 -20.92 -27.00
C ASP A 69 12.23 -19.45 -26.59
N ALA A 70 11.23 -19.04 -25.80
CA ALA A 70 11.11 -17.68 -25.30
C ALA A 70 12.28 -17.32 -24.37
N ASP A 71 12.63 -18.19 -23.42
CA ASP A 71 13.81 -18.02 -22.56
C ASP A 71 15.09 -17.92 -23.39
N PHE A 72 15.23 -18.77 -24.40
CA PHE A 72 16.40 -18.80 -25.27
C PHE A 72 16.59 -17.49 -26.06
N VAL A 73 15.52 -16.94 -26.64
CA VAL A 73 15.60 -15.71 -27.46
C VAL A 73 15.64 -14.43 -26.64
N LEU A 74 15.17 -14.46 -25.38
CA LEU A 74 15.28 -13.34 -24.45
C LEU A 74 16.63 -13.28 -23.71
N ASN A 75 17.33 -14.40 -23.57
CA ASN A 75 18.62 -14.44 -22.87
C ASN A 75 19.69 -13.46 -23.42
N PRO A 76 19.87 -13.28 -24.76
CA PRO A 76 20.81 -12.28 -25.26
C PRO A 76 20.42 -10.83 -24.89
N ILE A 77 19.12 -10.55 -24.74
CA ILE A 77 18.64 -9.23 -24.28
C ILE A 77 19.04 -9.01 -22.81
N LEU A 78 18.85 -10.03 -21.96
CA LEU A 78 19.29 -9.99 -20.57
C LEU A 78 20.80 -9.75 -20.47
N LEU A 79 21.61 -10.50 -21.22
CA LEU A 79 23.08 -10.33 -21.26
C LEU A 79 23.50 -8.93 -21.74
N ALA A 80 22.79 -8.37 -22.72
CA ALA A 80 23.06 -7.02 -23.21
C ALA A 80 22.77 -5.95 -22.14
N LEU A 81 21.70 -6.09 -21.36
CA LEU A 81 21.41 -5.21 -20.21
C LEU A 81 22.44 -5.38 -19.09
N ASP A 82 22.78 -6.62 -18.73
CA ASP A 82 23.73 -6.92 -17.66
C ASP A 82 25.16 -6.48 -17.96
N SER A 83 25.49 -6.27 -19.23
CA SER A 83 26.77 -5.69 -19.66
C SER A 83 27.01 -4.28 -19.10
N ASN A 84 25.93 -3.59 -18.68
CA ASN A 84 25.94 -2.22 -18.19
C ASN A 84 26.63 -1.25 -19.17
N TYR A 85 26.53 -1.54 -20.47
CA TYR A 85 27.16 -0.78 -21.54
C TYR A 85 26.09 -0.17 -22.45
N ALA A 86 25.98 1.16 -22.45
CA ALA A 86 24.91 1.91 -23.12
C ALA A 86 24.65 1.48 -24.57
N LYS A 87 25.69 1.24 -25.37
CA LYS A 87 25.53 0.85 -26.79
C LYS A 87 24.90 -0.52 -27.01
N LEU A 88 24.91 -1.40 -26.01
CA LEU A 88 24.21 -2.70 -26.04
C LEU A 88 22.87 -2.63 -25.33
N ALA A 89 22.78 -1.84 -24.26
CA ALA A 89 21.55 -1.63 -23.52
C ALA A 89 20.49 -0.91 -24.35
N ASP A 90 20.84 0.12 -25.13
CA ASP A 90 19.90 0.89 -25.96
C ASP A 90 19.06 0.01 -26.92
N PRO A 91 19.65 -0.80 -27.83
CA PRO A 91 18.86 -1.68 -28.70
C PRO A 91 18.08 -2.76 -27.93
N ALA A 92 18.57 -3.19 -26.77
CA ALA A 92 17.86 -4.13 -25.90
C ALA A 92 16.59 -3.50 -25.30
N LEU A 93 16.71 -2.30 -24.72
CA LEU A 93 15.59 -1.52 -24.18
C LEU A 93 14.54 -1.20 -25.25
N GLU A 94 14.98 -0.81 -26.46
CA GLU A 94 14.08 -0.55 -27.59
C GLU A 94 13.25 -1.79 -27.98
N SER A 95 13.84 -2.99 -27.96
CA SER A 95 13.08 -4.23 -28.20
C SER A 95 12.11 -4.54 -27.08
N LEU A 96 12.50 -4.35 -25.82
CA LEU A 96 11.63 -4.58 -24.66
C LEU A 96 10.43 -3.64 -24.66
N PHE A 97 10.64 -2.36 -24.97
CA PHE A 97 9.55 -1.39 -25.13
C PHE A 97 8.51 -1.90 -26.14
N LYS A 98 8.96 -2.31 -27.33
CA LYS A 98 8.06 -2.86 -28.36
C LYS A 98 7.36 -4.13 -27.93
N LEU A 99 8.08 -5.03 -27.26
CA LEU A 99 7.52 -6.28 -26.77
C LEU A 99 6.40 -6.05 -25.75
N PHE A 100 6.59 -5.14 -24.80
CA PHE A 100 5.57 -4.77 -23.81
C PHE A 100 4.41 -3.99 -24.44
N SER A 101 4.71 -2.96 -25.24
CA SER A 101 3.68 -2.14 -25.90
C SER A 101 2.76 -2.97 -26.79
N LEU A 102 3.30 -3.96 -27.52
CA LEU A 102 2.53 -4.84 -28.40
C LEU A 102 1.84 -6.00 -27.66
N GLY A 103 1.93 -6.10 -26.33
CA GLY A 103 1.34 -7.20 -25.57
C GLY A 103 1.92 -8.58 -25.91
N LEU A 104 3.16 -8.62 -26.43
CA LEU A 104 3.85 -9.87 -26.79
C LEU A 104 4.47 -10.54 -25.58
N VAL A 105 4.77 -9.78 -24.52
CA VAL A 105 5.23 -10.32 -23.22
C VAL A 105 4.03 -10.61 -22.33
N ARG A 106 4.08 -11.75 -21.63
CA ARG A 106 2.99 -12.21 -20.75
C ARG A 106 3.52 -12.82 -19.46
N GLY A 107 2.73 -12.70 -18.40
CA GLY A 107 2.95 -13.45 -17.15
C GLY A 107 3.06 -12.57 -15.90
N GLU A 108 3.22 -13.26 -14.76
CA GLU A 108 3.45 -12.65 -13.46
C GLU A 108 4.96 -12.42 -13.25
N ILE A 109 5.34 -11.21 -12.85
CA ILE A 109 6.71 -10.82 -12.56
C ILE A 109 6.78 -10.43 -11.08
N GLY A 110 7.43 -11.25 -10.25
CA GLY A 110 7.56 -10.99 -8.82
C GLY A 110 8.75 -11.69 -8.20
N SER A 111 9.16 -11.22 -7.01
CA SER A 111 10.28 -11.79 -6.24
C SER A 111 10.04 -13.22 -5.79
N ASN A 112 8.77 -13.65 -5.74
CA ASN A 112 8.33 -15.03 -5.55
C ASN A 112 8.70 -15.98 -6.71
N ILE A 113 9.11 -15.46 -7.88
CA ILE A 113 9.55 -16.25 -9.03
C ILE A 113 10.93 -15.75 -9.51
N PRO A 114 11.99 -15.85 -8.68
CA PRO A 114 13.27 -15.20 -8.95
C PRO A 114 14.01 -15.78 -10.16
N ASN A 115 13.69 -17.01 -10.55
CA ASN A 115 14.28 -17.67 -11.71
C ASN A 115 13.67 -17.26 -13.05
N SER A 116 12.52 -16.56 -13.04
CA SER A 116 11.86 -16.08 -14.26
C SER A 116 12.77 -15.13 -15.04
N ILE A 117 12.90 -15.36 -16.35
CA ILE A 117 13.68 -14.47 -17.22
C ILE A 117 13.11 -13.06 -17.25
N LEU A 118 11.78 -12.91 -17.15
CA LEU A 118 11.13 -11.60 -17.12
C LEU A 118 11.44 -10.83 -15.83
N TYR A 119 11.50 -11.54 -14.69
CA TYR A 119 11.94 -10.93 -13.43
C TYR A 119 13.37 -10.42 -13.54
N LYS A 120 14.29 -11.26 -14.04
CA LYS A 120 15.70 -10.86 -14.26
C LYS A 120 15.81 -9.67 -15.22
N ILE A 121 15.07 -9.69 -16.33
CA ILE A 121 15.05 -8.57 -17.29
C ILE A 121 14.59 -7.27 -16.62
N VAL A 122 13.49 -7.28 -15.87
CA VAL A 122 13.01 -6.05 -15.20
C VAL A 122 14.03 -5.55 -14.18
N GLN A 123 14.68 -6.43 -13.42
CA GLN A 123 15.77 -6.06 -12.51
C GLN A 123 16.96 -5.44 -13.27
N SER A 124 17.38 -6.03 -14.39
CA SER A 124 18.47 -5.51 -15.20
C SER A 124 18.10 -4.18 -15.89
N VAL A 125 16.86 -3.99 -16.32
CA VAL A 125 16.35 -2.68 -16.81
C VAL A 125 16.47 -1.63 -15.72
N CYS A 126 16.04 -1.94 -14.49
CA CYS A 126 16.16 -1.02 -13.36
C CYS A 126 17.61 -0.67 -13.04
N LYS A 127 18.53 -1.65 -13.09
CA LYS A 127 19.97 -1.45 -12.88
C LYS A 127 20.60 -0.54 -13.94
N VAL A 128 20.23 -0.73 -15.21
CA VAL A 128 20.72 0.07 -16.34
C VAL A 128 20.32 1.55 -16.24
N GLY A 129 19.22 1.86 -15.53
CA GLY A 129 18.84 3.24 -15.23
C GLY A 129 19.88 4.02 -14.42
N GLY A 130 20.80 3.34 -13.74
CA GLY A 130 21.89 3.95 -12.96
C GLY A 130 23.19 4.24 -13.74
N ILE A 131 23.23 4.04 -15.07
CA ILE A 131 24.44 4.28 -15.88
C ILE A 131 24.79 5.77 -15.97
N GLY A 132 23.82 6.67 -15.80
CA GLY A 132 24.00 8.12 -15.94
C GLY A 132 24.12 8.59 -17.40
N ASP A 133 23.64 7.80 -18.36
CA ASP A 133 23.49 8.20 -19.76
C ASP A 133 22.06 8.66 -20.02
N GLU A 134 21.89 9.90 -20.49
CA GLU A 134 20.59 10.56 -20.63
C GLU A 134 19.64 9.82 -21.58
N SER A 135 20.17 9.22 -22.65
CA SER A 135 19.36 8.48 -23.62
C SER A 135 18.87 7.16 -23.05
N ILE A 136 19.72 6.51 -22.25
CA ILE A 136 19.40 5.26 -21.55
C ILE A 136 18.37 5.51 -20.45
N GLU A 137 18.49 6.60 -19.70
CA GLU A 137 17.49 6.98 -18.69
C GLU A 137 16.08 7.07 -19.30
N LEU A 138 15.91 7.77 -20.42
CA LEU A 138 14.63 7.86 -21.12
C LEU A 138 14.15 6.50 -21.65
N ALA A 139 15.05 5.68 -22.20
CA ALA A 139 14.71 4.35 -22.68
C ALA A 139 14.26 3.42 -21.53
N VAL A 140 14.89 3.50 -20.35
CA VAL A 140 14.49 2.76 -19.15
C VAL A 140 13.09 3.19 -18.70
N LEU A 141 12.85 4.50 -18.56
CA LEU A 141 11.53 5.03 -18.17
C LEU A 141 10.42 4.56 -19.14
N ARG A 142 10.73 4.54 -20.44
CA ARG A 142 9.82 4.07 -21.48
C ARG A 142 9.47 2.60 -21.33
N VAL A 143 10.47 1.74 -21.12
CA VAL A 143 10.28 0.30 -20.90
C VAL A 143 9.47 0.06 -19.64
N LEU A 144 9.82 0.69 -18.52
CA LEU A 144 9.13 0.51 -17.23
C LEU A 144 7.66 0.92 -17.31
N LEU A 145 7.35 2.07 -17.92
CA LEU A 145 5.96 2.50 -18.11
C LEU A 145 5.20 1.53 -19.03
N SER A 146 5.81 1.07 -20.13
CA SER A 146 5.17 0.10 -21.03
C SER A 146 4.91 -1.25 -20.36
N ALA A 147 5.81 -1.72 -19.49
CA ALA A 147 5.68 -2.96 -18.75
C ALA A 147 4.52 -2.88 -17.74
N VAL A 148 4.44 -1.78 -16.97
CA VAL A 148 3.34 -1.55 -16.03
C VAL A 148 2.01 -1.38 -16.77
N ARG A 149 1.97 -0.65 -17.89
CA ARG A 149 0.77 -0.45 -18.70
C ARG A 149 0.23 -1.75 -19.30
N CYS A 150 1.10 -2.70 -19.68
CA CYS A 150 0.70 -3.90 -20.40
C CYS A 150 -0.36 -4.70 -19.62
N PRO A 151 -1.55 -4.98 -20.20
CA PRO A 151 -2.60 -5.74 -19.51
C PRO A 151 -2.27 -7.23 -19.38
N CYS A 152 -1.25 -7.72 -20.11
CA CYS A 152 -0.82 -9.11 -20.07
C CYS A 152 0.29 -9.39 -19.04
N VAL A 153 0.79 -8.36 -18.35
CA VAL A 153 1.94 -8.45 -17.44
C VAL A 153 1.55 -7.91 -16.08
N LEU A 154 1.63 -8.75 -15.05
CA LEU A 154 1.36 -8.37 -13.67
C LEU A 154 2.68 -8.31 -12.89
N ILE A 155 3.14 -7.10 -12.56
CA ILE A 155 4.35 -6.88 -11.75
C ILE A 155 3.95 -6.80 -10.27
N ARG A 156 4.52 -7.66 -9.43
CA ARG A 156 4.11 -7.87 -8.02
C ARG A 156 5.12 -7.34 -7.02
N GLY A 157 4.62 -6.98 -5.84
CA GLY A 157 5.39 -6.83 -4.60
C GLY A 157 6.65 -5.99 -4.72
N ASP A 158 7.77 -6.49 -4.18
CA ASP A 158 9.05 -5.77 -4.17
C ASP A 158 9.56 -5.42 -5.58
N CYS A 159 9.21 -6.20 -6.60
CA CYS A 159 9.57 -5.90 -7.97
C CYS A 159 8.88 -4.61 -8.46
N LEU A 160 7.59 -4.45 -8.16
CA LEU A 160 6.85 -3.23 -8.47
C LEU A 160 7.39 -2.02 -7.71
N LEU A 161 7.73 -2.21 -6.43
CA LEU A 161 8.38 -1.16 -5.63
C LEU A 161 9.75 -0.76 -6.19
N HIS A 162 10.51 -1.71 -6.71
CA HIS A 162 11.80 -1.46 -7.36
C HIS A 162 11.65 -0.65 -8.66
N VAL A 163 10.62 -0.93 -9.47
CA VAL A 163 10.26 -0.15 -10.66
C VAL A 163 9.97 1.31 -10.28
N ILE A 164 9.10 1.53 -9.29
CA ILE A 164 8.74 2.86 -8.78
C ILE A 164 9.98 3.60 -8.23
N ARG A 165 10.82 2.90 -7.46
CA ARG A 165 12.07 3.44 -6.92
C ARG A 165 13.06 3.82 -8.02
N THR A 166 13.12 3.06 -9.10
CA THR A 166 13.99 3.36 -10.24
C THR A 166 13.58 4.67 -10.91
N CYS A 167 12.29 4.85 -11.22
CA CYS A 167 11.79 6.11 -11.79
C CYS A 167 12.07 7.30 -10.87
N TYR A 168 11.90 7.12 -9.56
CA TYR A 168 12.23 8.13 -8.56
C TYR A 168 13.73 8.45 -8.52
N ASN A 169 14.60 7.45 -8.59
CA ASN A 169 16.05 7.64 -8.59
C ASN A 169 16.53 8.36 -9.86
N VAL A 170 16.00 8.00 -11.04
CA VAL A 170 16.30 8.70 -12.30
C VAL A 170 15.92 10.17 -12.19
N TYR A 171 14.77 10.50 -11.58
CA TYR A 171 14.41 11.90 -11.32
C TYR A 171 15.44 12.62 -10.45
N LEU A 172 15.94 11.99 -9.38
CA LEU A 172 16.91 12.62 -8.50
C LEU A 172 18.28 12.80 -9.15
N SER A 173 18.76 11.79 -9.88
CA SER A 173 20.10 11.76 -10.47
C SER A 173 20.21 12.44 -11.82
N ALA A 174 19.11 12.64 -12.55
CA ALA A 174 19.13 13.22 -13.89
C ALA A 174 19.80 14.60 -13.91
N LEU A 175 20.72 14.78 -14.85
CA LEU A 175 21.51 16.00 -15.01
C LEU A 175 20.77 17.09 -15.80
N ASN A 176 19.86 16.70 -16.70
CA ASN A 176 19.06 17.63 -17.49
C ASN A 176 17.60 17.67 -17.03
N GLY A 177 16.96 18.80 -17.32
CA GLY A 177 15.60 19.05 -16.89
C GLY A 177 14.53 18.21 -17.58
N THR A 178 14.72 17.88 -18.86
CA THR A 178 13.76 17.10 -19.65
C THR A 178 13.61 15.68 -19.08
N ASN A 179 14.72 15.03 -18.73
CA ASN A 179 14.73 13.71 -18.12
C ASN A 179 14.09 13.71 -16.74
N GLN A 180 14.30 14.76 -15.94
CA GLN A 180 13.61 14.92 -14.65
C GLN A 180 12.09 15.00 -14.85
N VAL A 181 11.62 15.86 -15.75
CA VAL A 181 10.18 16.00 -16.02
C VAL A 181 9.59 14.71 -16.61
N CYS A 182 10.31 14.01 -17.49
CA CYS A 182 9.90 12.69 -17.99
C CYS A 182 9.79 11.66 -16.85
N ALA A 183 10.82 11.54 -16.01
CA ALA A 183 10.86 10.60 -14.89
C ALA A 183 9.71 10.83 -13.90
N LYS A 184 9.47 12.10 -13.55
CA LYS A 184 8.36 12.55 -12.70
C LYS A 184 7.00 12.21 -13.32
N SER A 185 6.82 12.47 -14.60
CA SER A 185 5.56 12.19 -15.31
C SER A 185 5.30 10.68 -15.45
N VAL A 186 6.35 9.91 -15.73
CA VAL A 186 6.29 8.43 -15.78
C VAL A 186 5.96 7.85 -14.41
N LEU A 187 6.58 8.35 -13.34
CA LEU A 187 6.28 7.94 -11.97
C LEU A 187 4.80 8.18 -11.65
N ALA A 188 4.29 9.39 -11.93
CA ALA A 188 2.88 9.71 -11.72
C ALA A 188 1.94 8.80 -12.53
N GLN A 189 2.27 8.52 -13.80
CA GLN A 189 1.48 7.65 -14.67
C GLN A 189 1.48 6.19 -14.20
N ILE A 190 2.64 5.65 -13.78
CA ILE A 190 2.74 4.29 -13.21
C ILE A 190 1.86 4.17 -11.98
N VAL A 191 1.95 5.14 -11.07
CA VAL A 191 1.15 5.18 -9.85
C VAL A 191 -0.34 5.22 -10.19
N LEU A 192 -0.76 6.07 -11.13
CA LEU A 192 -2.15 6.14 -11.59
C LEU A 192 -2.64 4.79 -12.14
N ILE A 193 -1.85 4.10 -12.97
CA ILE A 193 -2.21 2.79 -13.52
C ILE A 193 -2.41 1.76 -12.41
N VAL A 194 -1.43 1.64 -11.49
CA VAL A 194 -1.51 0.68 -10.38
C VAL A 194 -2.75 0.91 -9.53
N PHE A 195 -3.04 2.17 -9.19
CA PHE A 195 -4.22 2.47 -8.38
C PHE A 195 -5.53 2.31 -9.14
N THR A 196 -5.58 2.61 -10.43
CA THR A 196 -6.80 2.35 -11.23
C THR A 196 -7.05 0.85 -11.33
N ARG A 197 -6.00 0.03 -11.47
CA ARG A 197 -6.11 -1.43 -11.44
C ARG A 197 -6.57 -1.96 -10.09
N ALA A 198 -6.03 -1.44 -8.99
CA ALA A 198 -6.47 -1.83 -7.64
C ALA A 198 -7.91 -1.37 -7.36
N GLU A 199 -8.29 -0.20 -7.88
CA GLU A 199 -9.63 0.38 -7.80
C GLU A 199 -10.66 -0.52 -8.52
N GLU A 200 -10.40 -0.88 -9.77
CA GLU A 200 -11.30 -1.70 -10.59
C GLU A 200 -11.12 -3.22 -10.39
N ASP A 201 -10.10 -3.62 -9.63
CA ASP A 201 -9.64 -5.00 -9.48
C ASP A 201 -9.44 -5.73 -10.82
N SER A 202 -8.87 -5.02 -11.79
CA SER A 202 -8.75 -5.46 -13.19
C SER A 202 -7.39 -5.07 -13.75
N MET A 203 -6.84 -5.92 -14.63
CA MET A 203 -5.64 -5.57 -15.41
C MET A 203 -5.96 -4.73 -16.65
N ASP A 204 -7.20 -4.83 -17.16
CA ASP A 204 -7.73 -4.11 -18.31
C ASP A 204 -8.47 -2.88 -17.81
N VAL A 205 -7.74 -1.77 -17.67
CA VAL A 205 -8.25 -0.49 -17.17
C VAL A 205 -7.93 0.63 -18.14
N SER A 206 -8.85 1.59 -18.27
CA SER A 206 -8.64 2.77 -19.11
C SER A 206 -8.09 3.93 -18.29
N THR A 207 -6.81 4.24 -18.46
CA THR A 207 -6.16 5.37 -17.76
C THR A 207 -5.90 6.52 -18.70
N LYS A 208 -6.37 7.71 -18.34
CA LYS A 208 -6.00 8.95 -19.05
C LYS A 208 -4.52 9.29 -18.80
N THR A 209 -3.89 9.91 -19.79
CA THR A 209 -2.54 10.45 -19.62
C THR A 209 -2.57 11.61 -18.64
N VAL A 210 -1.68 11.60 -17.64
CA VAL A 210 -1.50 12.71 -16.71
C VAL A 210 -0.92 13.92 -17.48
N PRO A 211 -1.57 15.10 -17.44
CA PRO A 211 -1.05 16.29 -18.09
C PRO A 211 0.20 16.80 -17.36
N VAL A 212 1.33 16.87 -18.08
CA VAL A 212 2.64 17.28 -17.53
C VAL A 212 2.57 18.69 -16.92
N SER A 213 1.75 19.57 -17.50
CA SER A 213 1.54 20.93 -16.98
C SER A 213 0.91 20.98 -15.59
N GLU A 214 0.09 19.99 -15.21
CA GLU A 214 -0.50 19.92 -13.86
C GLU A 214 0.50 19.36 -12.83
N LEU A 215 1.56 18.69 -13.29
CA LEU A 215 2.61 18.16 -12.44
C LEU A 215 3.69 19.20 -12.12
N LEU A 216 3.85 20.25 -12.93
CA LEU A 216 4.91 21.26 -12.73
C LEU A 216 4.44 22.38 -11.80
N GLU A 217 5.19 22.64 -10.72
CA GLU A 217 4.91 23.72 -9.76
C GLU A 217 5.88 24.91 -9.94
N PHE A 218 5.59 26.03 -9.25
CA PHE A 218 6.36 27.29 -9.32
C PHE A 218 7.86 27.18 -8.98
N THR A 219 8.31 26.06 -8.39
CA THR A 219 9.70 25.72 -8.10
C THR A 219 10.46 25.16 -9.30
N ASP A 220 9.77 24.72 -10.35
CA ASP A 220 10.36 24.13 -11.57
C ASP A 220 10.75 25.21 -12.62
N LYS A 221 11.06 26.44 -12.20
CA LYS A 221 11.31 27.58 -13.11
C LYS A 221 12.48 27.37 -14.07
N ASN A 222 13.46 26.54 -13.70
CA ASN A 222 14.58 26.18 -14.57
C ASN A 222 14.24 25.05 -15.56
N LEU A 223 13.09 24.39 -15.40
CA LEU A 223 12.60 23.26 -16.21
C LEU A 223 11.43 23.65 -17.13
N ASN A 224 10.86 24.84 -16.93
CA ASN A 224 9.62 25.32 -17.53
C ASN A 224 9.83 25.88 -18.96
N GLU A 225 10.73 25.31 -19.74
CA GLU A 225 10.81 25.58 -21.17
C GLU A 225 9.63 24.89 -21.86
N GLY A 226 8.76 25.64 -22.54
CA GLY A 226 7.57 25.10 -23.19
C GLY A 226 7.85 23.94 -24.18
N SER A 227 9.06 23.87 -24.73
CA SER A 227 9.58 22.76 -25.54
C SER A 227 9.73 21.46 -24.74
N SER A 228 10.30 21.53 -23.54
CA SER A 228 10.49 20.38 -22.65
C SER A 228 9.16 19.80 -22.18
N ILE A 229 8.20 20.65 -21.81
CA ILE A 229 6.86 20.23 -21.40
C ILE A 229 6.16 19.48 -22.54
N TYR A 230 6.18 20.06 -23.74
CA TYR A 230 5.58 19.45 -24.93
C TYR A 230 6.23 18.11 -25.29
N TYR A 231 7.57 18.05 -25.24
CA TYR A 231 8.31 16.80 -25.45
C TYR A 231 7.90 15.73 -24.42
N CYS A 232 7.88 16.06 -23.13
CA CYS A 232 7.52 15.13 -22.05
C CYS A 232 6.08 14.65 -22.20
N GLN A 233 5.15 15.55 -22.54
CA GLN A 233 3.75 15.18 -22.78
C GLN A 233 3.64 14.18 -23.93
N ASN A 234 4.34 14.43 -25.04
CA ASN A 234 4.38 13.51 -26.18
C ASN A 234 5.03 12.19 -25.80
N PHE A 235 6.12 12.20 -25.04
CA PHE A 235 6.81 11.00 -24.58
C PHE A 235 5.88 10.09 -23.76
N VAL A 236 5.16 10.63 -22.76
CA VAL A 236 4.22 9.83 -21.96
C VAL A 236 3.03 9.39 -22.81
N SER A 237 2.49 10.28 -23.64
CA SER A 237 1.34 9.97 -24.50
C SER A 237 1.65 8.91 -25.55
N GLU A 238 2.88 8.86 -26.08
CA GLU A 238 3.35 7.83 -26.99
C GLU A 238 3.28 6.45 -26.32
N VAL A 239 3.75 6.34 -25.08
CA VAL A 239 3.76 5.06 -24.35
C VAL A 239 2.34 4.67 -23.91
N VAL A 240 1.56 5.63 -23.39
CA VAL A 240 0.19 5.38 -22.91
C VAL A 240 -0.75 5.01 -24.07
N ASN A 241 -0.56 5.59 -25.26
CA ASN A 241 -1.36 5.28 -26.43
C ASN A 241 -0.71 4.25 -27.37
N ALA A 242 0.44 3.69 -27.01
CA ALA A 242 1.09 2.65 -27.81
C ALA A 242 0.11 1.48 -28.01
N SER A 243 -0.05 1.07 -29.28
CA SER A 243 -1.10 0.14 -29.72
C SER A 243 -1.11 -1.13 -28.87
N GLU A 244 -2.26 -1.43 -28.25
CA GLU A 244 -2.52 -2.72 -27.60
C GLU A 244 -2.56 -3.79 -28.69
N GLY A 245 -1.45 -4.46 -28.91
CA GLY A 245 -1.38 -5.54 -29.89
C GLY A 245 -2.35 -6.67 -29.51
N VAL A 246 -3.24 -6.98 -30.46
CA VAL A 246 -4.15 -8.15 -30.53
C VAL A 246 -5.28 -8.20 -29.46
N PRO A 247 -6.55 -7.97 -29.86
CA PRO A 247 -7.71 -8.02 -28.97
C PRO A 247 -7.98 -9.37 -28.28
N ASP A 248 -7.46 -10.47 -28.85
CA ASP A 248 -8.00 -11.82 -28.60
C ASP A 248 -7.48 -12.54 -27.35
N LEU A 249 -6.56 -11.98 -26.58
CA LEU A 249 -6.03 -12.64 -25.37
C LEU A 249 -5.75 -11.60 -24.28
N LYS A 250 -6.83 -10.95 -23.83
CA LYS A 250 -6.86 -10.24 -22.55
C LYS A 250 -6.74 -11.27 -21.42
N PHE A 251 -6.18 -10.89 -20.27
CA PHE A 251 -6.19 -11.72 -19.05
C PHE A 251 -7.63 -11.79 -18.50
N SER A 252 -8.55 -12.39 -19.25
CA SER A 252 -9.94 -12.60 -18.84
C SER A 252 -10.05 -13.96 -18.16
N GLN A 253 -9.70 -14.01 -16.88
CA GLN A 253 -10.35 -14.75 -15.80
C GLN A 253 -9.38 -15.01 -14.64
N PRO A 254 -9.85 -14.92 -13.38
CA PRO A 254 -9.09 -15.37 -12.24
C PRO A 254 -8.88 -16.88 -12.35
N ILE A 255 -7.65 -17.35 -12.10
CA ILE A 255 -7.38 -18.77 -11.89
C ILE A 255 -8.16 -19.18 -10.64
N THR A 256 -9.37 -19.71 -10.84
CA THR A 256 -9.95 -20.67 -9.91
C THR A 256 -9.09 -21.91 -10.03
N GLY A 257 -8.15 -22.08 -9.09
CA GLY A 257 -7.47 -23.36 -8.92
C GLY A 257 -8.51 -24.43 -8.56
N PRO A 258 -8.28 -25.69 -8.93
CA PRO A 258 -9.20 -26.78 -8.59
C PRO A 258 -9.24 -26.95 -7.06
N GLU A 259 -10.44 -27.11 -6.52
CA GLU A 259 -10.66 -27.64 -5.17
C GLU A 259 -9.85 -28.93 -5.00
N LEU A 260 -8.77 -28.89 -4.21
CA LEU A 260 -8.12 -30.08 -3.70
C LEU A 260 -7.70 -29.87 -2.24
N GLN A 261 -8.54 -30.47 -1.39
CA GLN A 261 -8.30 -31.12 -0.10
C GLN A 261 -6.89 -31.03 0.52
N ASN A 262 -6.88 -30.63 1.80
CA ASN A 262 -5.97 -31.04 2.89
C ASN A 262 -4.67 -31.79 2.51
N GLY A 263 -3.51 -31.21 2.87
CA GLY A 263 -2.30 -32.00 3.12
C GLY A 263 -0.96 -31.28 2.95
N GLU A 264 -0.34 -30.92 4.07
CA GLU A 264 1.10 -30.86 4.36
C GLU A 264 2.06 -30.06 3.44
N SER A 265 2.48 -28.89 3.95
CA SER A 265 3.61 -28.10 3.45
C SER A 265 4.96 -28.69 3.88
N LYS A 266 5.85 -28.99 2.93
CA LYS A 266 7.31 -29.12 3.17
C LYS A 266 8.01 -27.88 2.62
N VAL A 267 8.67 -27.15 3.49
CA VAL A 267 9.54 -25.99 3.17
C VAL A 267 10.99 -26.47 3.16
N SER A 268 11.74 -26.11 2.11
CA SER A 268 13.20 -26.27 2.05
C SER A 268 13.85 -24.90 1.92
N ASN A 269 14.75 -24.61 2.87
CA ASN A 269 15.55 -23.40 3.02
C ASN A 269 16.64 -23.25 1.93
N GLY A 270 17.04 -21.99 1.70
CA GLY A 270 18.29 -21.61 1.06
C GLY A 270 18.65 -20.16 1.44
N GLU A 271 19.73 -20.02 2.19
CA GLU A 271 20.32 -18.80 2.75
C GLU A 271 21.12 -17.99 1.70
N GLU A 272 21.27 -16.67 1.86
CA GLU A 272 22.57 -15.98 2.09
C GLU A 272 22.44 -14.43 2.19
N LYS A 273 23.48 -13.83 2.80
CA LYS A 273 23.57 -12.55 3.55
C LYS A 273 24.12 -11.33 2.76
N ASP A 274 24.10 -10.20 3.51
CA ASP A 274 24.86 -8.92 3.45
C ASP A 274 24.13 -7.76 2.75
N GLY A 275 23.94 -6.56 3.30
CA GLY A 275 24.30 -5.94 4.59
C GLY A 275 24.53 -4.45 4.36
N VAL A 276 23.67 -3.56 4.87
CA VAL A 276 23.94 -2.19 5.41
C VAL A 276 22.71 -1.77 6.21
N GLU A 277 22.95 -1.38 7.46
CA GLU A 277 21.96 -1.00 8.47
C GLU A 277 21.44 0.42 8.27
N GLU A 278 20.11 0.58 8.19
CA GLU A 278 19.40 1.78 8.64
C GLU A 278 18.21 1.32 9.49
N GLU A 279 18.15 1.78 10.75
CA GLU A 279 17.13 1.44 11.73
C GLU A 279 15.72 1.86 11.26
N GLU A 280 14.91 0.90 10.79
CA GLU A 280 13.48 1.08 10.63
C GLU A 280 12.75 0.75 11.95
N THR A 281 12.00 1.72 12.48
CA THR A 281 10.88 1.47 13.40
C THR A 281 9.82 0.63 12.68
N LYS A 282 9.84 -0.69 12.90
CA LYS A 282 8.82 -1.62 12.43
C LYS A 282 7.53 -1.44 13.22
N GLU A 283 6.59 -0.66 12.67
CA GLU A 283 5.16 -0.80 12.99
C GLU A 283 4.62 -2.00 12.20
N GLY A 284 4.59 -3.15 12.86
CA GLY A 284 3.93 -4.36 12.38
C GLY A 284 2.45 -4.32 12.72
N VAL A 285 1.61 -4.04 11.73
CA VAL A 285 0.18 -4.39 11.75
C VAL A 285 -0.02 -5.37 10.61
N GLU A 286 0.15 -6.66 10.89
CA GLU A 286 -0.45 -7.71 10.07
C GLU A 286 -1.88 -7.84 10.56
N SER A 287 -2.83 -7.39 9.74
CA SER A 287 -4.25 -7.59 10.01
C SER A 287 -4.60 -9.05 9.75
N SER A 288 -4.90 -9.78 10.83
CA SER A 288 -5.72 -10.98 10.75
C SER A 288 -7.15 -10.56 10.36
N SER A 289 -7.44 -10.48 9.07
CA SER A 289 -8.80 -10.44 8.54
C SER A 289 -8.85 -11.31 7.30
N ASP A 290 -9.61 -12.40 7.37
CA ASP A 290 -9.93 -13.35 6.30
C ASP A 290 -10.79 -12.71 5.18
N ALA A 291 -10.39 -11.56 4.65
CA ALA A 291 -10.86 -11.06 3.38
C ALA A 291 -9.83 -11.48 2.33
N VAL A 292 -10.22 -12.37 1.41
CA VAL A 292 -9.39 -12.74 0.25
C VAL A 292 -9.24 -11.49 -0.62
N THR A 293 -8.23 -10.68 -0.36
CA THR A 293 -7.86 -9.55 -1.18
C THR A 293 -7.21 -10.08 -2.46
N SER A 294 -7.57 -9.49 -3.59
CA SER A 294 -6.97 -9.88 -4.86
C SER A 294 -5.49 -9.51 -4.89
N LYS A 295 -4.71 -10.26 -5.66
CA LYS A 295 -3.29 -9.96 -5.93
C LYS A 295 -3.04 -8.51 -6.38
N ILE A 296 -3.97 -7.95 -7.15
CA ILE A 296 -3.90 -6.58 -7.69
C ILE A 296 -4.10 -5.55 -6.56
N ARG A 297 -5.06 -5.78 -5.67
CA ARG A 297 -5.32 -4.91 -4.51
C ARG A 297 -4.17 -4.97 -3.49
N GLU A 298 -3.60 -6.14 -3.27
CA GLU A 298 -2.39 -6.31 -2.45
C GLU A 298 -1.24 -5.42 -2.95
N ASP A 299 -0.98 -5.44 -4.27
CA ASP A 299 0.08 -4.60 -4.85
C ASP A 299 -0.24 -3.11 -4.74
N GLY A 300 -1.49 -2.71 -5.01
CA GLY A 300 -1.95 -1.34 -4.80
C GLY A 300 -1.74 -0.88 -3.35
N PHE A 301 -2.02 -1.77 -2.39
CA PHE A 301 -1.81 -1.51 -0.98
C PHE A 301 -0.33 -1.33 -0.63
N LEU A 302 0.54 -2.23 -1.11
CA LEU A 302 1.99 -2.15 -0.92
C LEU A 302 2.57 -0.87 -1.52
N VAL A 303 2.14 -0.51 -2.72
CA VAL A 303 2.56 0.74 -3.39
C VAL A 303 2.11 1.95 -2.59
N PHE A 304 0.86 2.00 -2.11
CA PHE A 304 0.40 3.12 -1.29
C PHE A 304 1.23 3.27 -0.01
N LYS A 305 1.44 2.16 0.71
CA LYS A 305 2.26 2.13 1.93
C LYS A 305 3.68 2.65 1.66
N TYR A 306 4.30 2.18 0.57
CA TYR A 306 5.64 2.61 0.16
C TYR A 306 5.68 4.10 -0.19
N LEU A 307 4.72 4.59 -0.98
CA LEU A 307 4.65 5.99 -1.38
C LEU A 307 4.39 6.92 -0.19
N CYS A 308 3.56 6.53 0.78
CA CYS A 308 3.38 7.27 2.02
C CYS A 308 4.69 7.38 2.83
N LYS A 309 5.49 6.31 2.88
CA LYS A 309 6.83 6.38 3.50
C LYS A 309 7.74 7.33 2.71
N LEU A 310 7.75 7.20 1.38
CA LEU A 310 8.61 7.99 0.50
C LEU A 310 8.27 9.48 0.55
N SER A 311 6.99 9.84 0.53
CA SER A 311 6.52 11.24 0.60
C SER A 311 6.91 11.93 1.92
N MET A 312 7.27 11.15 2.95
CA MET A 312 7.68 11.67 4.26
C MET A 312 9.20 11.65 4.46
N LYS A 313 9.98 11.04 3.55
CA LYS A 313 11.43 10.85 3.73
C LYS A 313 12.21 12.17 3.84
N PHE A 314 11.69 13.24 3.25
CA PHE A 314 12.38 14.54 3.16
C PHE A 314 11.78 15.63 4.05
N SER A 315 11.02 15.27 5.09
CA SER A 315 10.29 16.26 5.92
C SER A 315 11.11 16.98 6.98
N SER A 316 12.35 16.57 7.27
CA SER A 316 13.08 16.95 8.51
C SER A 316 14.41 17.67 8.35
N GLN A 317 15.07 17.64 7.18
CA GLN A 317 16.41 18.27 7.02
C GLN A 317 16.33 19.58 6.22
N GLU A 318 16.81 20.68 6.80
CA GLU A 318 16.98 21.98 6.15
C GLU A 318 18.47 22.19 5.83
N ASN A 319 18.97 21.53 4.79
CA ASN A 319 20.21 21.97 4.15
C ASN A 319 19.87 22.57 2.78
N PRO A 320 19.81 23.90 2.63
CA PRO A 320 19.37 24.55 1.40
C PRO A 320 20.33 24.37 0.21
N ASP A 321 21.58 23.97 0.47
CA ASP A 321 22.62 23.81 -0.57
C ASP A 321 22.66 22.40 -1.19
N ASP A 322 21.84 21.46 -0.70
CA ASP A 322 21.75 20.11 -1.26
C ASP A 322 20.64 20.04 -2.32
N GLU A 323 21.06 20.14 -3.58
CA GLU A 323 20.16 20.09 -4.74
C GLU A 323 19.38 18.76 -4.83
N ILE A 324 19.97 17.65 -4.39
CA ILE A 324 19.32 16.33 -4.39
C ILE A 324 18.24 16.30 -3.32
N LEU A 325 18.50 16.86 -2.13
CA LEU A 325 17.53 16.98 -1.06
C LEU A 325 16.33 17.86 -1.49
N LEU A 326 16.60 18.96 -2.21
CA LEU A 326 15.55 19.85 -2.72
C LEU A 326 14.68 19.15 -3.77
N ARG A 327 15.29 18.45 -4.72
CA ARG A 327 14.57 17.62 -5.72
C ARG A 327 13.73 16.55 -5.02
N GLY A 328 14.30 15.85 -4.05
CA GLY A 328 13.61 14.83 -3.25
C GLY A 328 12.38 15.37 -2.52
N LYS A 329 12.46 16.58 -1.96
CA LYS A 329 11.32 17.28 -1.36
C LYS A 329 10.22 17.57 -2.38
N THR A 330 10.55 18.10 -3.55
CA THR A 330 9.57 18.47 -4.59
C THR A 330 8.74 17.25 -5.01
N VAL A 331 9.39 16.14 -5.39
CA VAL A 331 8.63 14.94 -5.77
C VAL A 331 7.89 14.32 -4.59
N SER A 332 8.44 14.38 -3.38
CA SER A 332 7.72 13.91 -2.19
C SER A 332 6.40 14.67 -1.96
N LEU A 333 6.40 15.99 -2.21
CA LEU A 333 5.20 16.83 -2.10
C LEU A 333 4.16 16.53 -3.19
N GLU A 334 4.61 16.25 -4.42
CA GLU A 334 3.71 15.89 -5.51
C GLU A 334 3.14 14.49 -5.35
N LEU A 335 3.96 13.53 -4.92
CA LEU A 335 3.51 12.21 -4.53
C LEU A 335 2.45 12.33 -3.42
N LEU A 336 2.65 13.21 -2.44
CA LEU A 336 1.65 13.47 -1.40
C LEU A 336 0.34 13.99 -2.01
N LYS A 337 0.37 14.96 -2.94
CA LYS A 337 -0.83 15.48 -3.62
C LYS A 337 -1.57 14.40 -4.41
N LEU A 338 -0.82 13.58 -5.16
CA LEU A 338 -1.36 12.44 -5.92
C LEU A 338 -2.00 11.41 -4.97
N LEU A 339 -1.29 11.03 -3.90
CA LEU A 339 -1.81 10.12 -2.86
C LEU A 339 -3.08 10.67 -2.22
N CYS A 340 -3.13 11.96 -1.89
CA CYS A 340 -4.32 12.61 -1.37
C CYS A 340 -5.51 12.53 -2.35
N SER A 341 -5.27 12.70 -3.65
CA SER A 341 -6.30 12.57 -4.69
C SER A 341 -6.83 11.14 -4.81
N ILE A 342 -5.92 10.16 -4.87
CA ILE A 342 -6.26 8.73 -4.90
C ILE A 342 -7.03 8.35 -3.64
N PHE A 343 -6.52 8.76 -2.47
CA PHE A 343 -7.15 8.46 -1.19
C PHE A 343 -8.56 9.06 -1.08
N MET A 344 -8.78 10.26 -1.63
CA MET A 344 -10.12 10.82 -1.76
C MET A 344 -11.03 9.93 -2.61
N SER A 345 -10.57 9.45 -3.78
CA SER A 345 -11.32 8.50 -4.62
C SER A 345 -11.66 7.22 -3.85
N LEU A 346 -10.68 6.66 -3.11
CA LEU A 346 -10.87 5.44 -2.31
C LEU A 346 -11.95 5.62 -1.23
N ILE A 347 -11.92 6.72 -0.49
CA ILE A 347 -12.93 7.01 0.54
C ILE A 347 -14.30 7.25 -0.10
N THR A 348 -14.40 8.01 -1.20
CA THR A 348 -15.70 8.33 -1.79
C THR A 348 -16.37 7.12 -2.43
N LYS A 349 -15.61 6.28 -3.14
CA LYS A 349 -16.17 5.19 -3.97
C LYS A 349 -16.08 3.80 -3.36
N TYR A 350 -15.04 3.48 -2.57
CA TYR A 350 -14.72 2.10 -2.15
C TYR A 350 -14.67 1.90 -0.63
N ARG A 351 -15.20 2.85 0.15
CA ARG A 351 -15.18 2.82 1.62
C ARG A 351 -15.68 1.52 2.26
N SER A 352 -16.68 0.86 1.67
CA SER A 352 -17.23 -0.39 2.19
C SER A 352 -16.30 -1.58 1.94
N GLY A 353 -15.61 -1.62 0.80
CA GLY A 353 -14.73 -2.72 0.40
C GLY A 353 -13.29 -2.60 0.94
N LEU A 354 -12.85 -1.40 1.30
CA LEU A 354 -11.47 -1.10 1.73
C LEU A 354 -11.40 -0.52 3.15
N LYS A 355 -12.32 -0.92 4.04
CA LYS A 355 -12.39 -0.39 5.41
C LYS A 355 -11.07 -0.61 6.17
N ALA A 356 -10.50 -1.81 6.12
CA ALA A 356 -9.25 -2.09 6.84
C ALA A 356 -8.08 -1.25 6.31
N GLU A 357 -7.97 -1.14 4.98
CA GLU A 357 -6.91 -0.42 4.28
C GLU A 357 -7.01 1.08 4.51
N ILE A 358 -8.22 1.66 4.42
CA ILE A 358 -8.46 3.07 4.75
C ILE A 358 -8.06 3.31 6.21
N GLY A 359 -8.38 2.38 7.12
CA GLY A 359 -7.97 2.44 8.52
C GLY A 359 -6.46 2.51 8.76
N ILE A 360 -5.67 1.90 7.87
CA ILE A 360 -4.20 1.92 7.89
C ILE A 360 -3.65 3.19 7.22
N PHE A 361 -4.24 3.58 6.09
CA PHE A 361 -3.76 4.69 5.27
C PHE A 361 -4.10 6.06 5.82
N PHE A 362 -5.27 6.22 6.47
CA PHE A 362 -5.68 7.50 7.03
C PHE A 362 -4.66 7.99 8.07
N PRO A 363 -4.20 7.18 9.04
CA PRO A 363 -3.16 7.60 9.96
C PRO A 363 -1.82 7.90 9.28
N MET A 364 -1.42 7.07 8.31
CA MET A 364 -0.13 7.22 7.63
C MET A 364 -0.05 8.48 6.76
N LEU A 365 -1.14 8.83 6.07
CA LEU A 365 -1.18 9.94 5.11
C LEU A 365 -1.62 11.25 5.77
N ILE A 366 -2.76 11.23 6.47
CA ILE A 366 -3.43 12.43 6.99
C ILE A 366 -2.98 12.73 8.41
N LEU A 367 -3.16 11.77 9.34
CA LEU A 367 -2.92 12.06 10.76
C LEU A 367 -1.44 12.31 11.06
N ARG A 368 -0.52 11.58 10.42
CA ARG A 368 0.93 11.80 10.58
C ARG A 368 1.35 13.24 10.30
N VAL A 369 0.78 13.87 9.26
CA VAL A 369 1.08 15.27 8.91
C VAL A 369 0.33 16.23 9.83
N LEU A 370 -0.95 15.95 10.09
CA LEU A 370 -1.80 16.80 10.92
C LEU A 370 -1.30 16.90 12.36
N GLU A 371 -0.91 15.76 12.94
CA GLU A 371 -0.45 15.62 14.33
C GLU A 371 1.00 16.09 14.53
N ASN A 372 1.76 16.29 13.45
CA ASN A 372 3.07 16.93 13.53
C ASN A 372 2.88 18.45 13.80
N ILE A 373 2.97 18.82 15.08
CA ILE A 373 2.89 20.21 15.54
C ILE A 373 4.27 20.85 15.75
N LEU A 374 5.29 20.04 16.07
CA LEU A 374 6.61 20.54 16.47
C LEU A 374 7.41 21.07 15.28
N GLN A 375 7.42 20.33 14.16
CA GLN A 375 8.19 20.67 12.95
C GLN A 375 7.33 20.45 11.69
N PRO A 376 6.24 21.22 11.52
CA PRO A 376 5.33 21.03 10.39
C PRO A 376 5.90 21.59 9.08
N SER A 377 5.81 20.81 8.01
CA SER A 377 6.00 21.34 6.66
C SER A 377 4.76 22.12 6.22
N PHE A 378 4.93 23.38 5.85
CA PHE A 378 3.83 24.25 5.41
C PHE A 378 3.02 23.63 4.26
N VAL A 379 3.72 23.18 3.21
CA VAL A 379 3.08 22.65 1.99
C VAL A 379 2.38 21.31 2.25
N GLN A 380 3.02 20.40 3.02
CA GLN A 380 2.40 19.12 3.35
C GLN A 380 1.13 19.32 4.17
N LYS A 381 1.21 20.17 5.20
CA LYS A 381 0.09 20.40 6.12
C LYS A 381 -1.06 21.13 5.45
N MET A 382 -0.78 22.12 4.59
CA MET A 382 -1.82 22.74 3.75
C MET A 382 -2.47 21.75 2.79
N THR A 383 -1.70 20.86 2.17
CA THR A 383 -2.25 19.81 1.29
C THR A 383 -3.22 18.90 2.05
N VAL A 384 -2.85 18.49 3.27
CA VAL A 384 -3.70 17.65 4.13
C VAL A 384 -4.94 18.39 4.65
N LEU A 385 -4.81 19.66 5.04
CA LEU A 385 -5.96 20.48 5.46
C LEU A 385 -6.97 20.67 4.31
N ASN A 386 -6.47 20.93 3.09
CA ASN A 386 -7.33 21.03 1.90
C ASN A 386 -8.03 19.70 1.57
N LEU A 387 -7.37 18.56 1.79
CA LEU A 387 -8.00 17.25 1.64
C LEU A 387 -9.08 17.03 2.71
N LEU A 388 -8.79 17.35 3.97
CA LEU A 388 -9.75 17.24 5.06
C LEU A 388 -10.98 18.11 4.81
N GLU A 389 -10.83 19.33 4.29
CA GLU A 389 -11.95 20.18 3.90
C GLU A 389 -12.87 19.49 2.88
N LYS A 390 -12.30 18.77 1.89
CA LYS A 390 -13.08 17.99 0.92
C LYS A 390 -13.78 16.79 1.56
N ILE A 391 -13.09 16.04 2.42
CA ILE A 391 -13.65 14.90 3.17
C ILE A 391 -14.84 15.35 4.01
N VAL A 392 -14.69 16.48 4.71
CA VAL A 392 -15.71 17.09 5.56
C VAL A 392 -16.91 17.61 4.76
N GLY A 393 -16.73 17.92 3.49
CA GLY A 393 -17.80 18.34 2.59
C GLY A 393 -18.87 17.28 2.32
N ASP A 394 -18.57 15.99 2.56
CA ASP A 394 -19.53 14.89 2.46
C ASP A 394 -19.90 14.39 3.87
N PRO A 395 -21.16 14.63 4.32
CA PRO A 395 -21.59 14.21 5.64
C PRO A 395 -21.56 12.70 5.88
N GLN A 396 -21.80 11.88 4.85
CA GLN A 396 -21.80 10.43 5.03
C GLN A 396 -20.39 9.92 5.33
N ILE A 397 -19.36 10.49 4.70
CA ILE A 397 -17.96 10.11 4.95
C ILE A 397 -17.59 10.36 6.42
N ILE A 398 -17.99 11.49 6.99
CA ILE A 398 -17.69 11.81 8.39
C ILE A 398 -18.35 10.83 9.36
N ILE A 399 -19.62 10.48 9.12
CA ILE A 399 -20.34 9.49 9.92
C ILE A 399 -19.71 8.11 9.75
N ASP A 400 -19.37 7.71 8.53
CA ASP A 400 -18.72 6.42 8.26
C ASP A 400 -17.35 6.32 8.94
N ILE A 401 -16.55 7.40 8.97
CA ILE A 401 -15.28 7.41 9.70
C ILE A 401 -15.53 7.18 11.20
N PHE A 402 -16.53 7.85 11.76
CA PHE A 402 -16.86 7.69 13.18
C PHE A 402 -17.35 6.27 13.51
N VAL A 403 -18.32 5.76 12.76
CA VAL A 403 -18.93 4.44 13.02
C VAL A 403 -17.95 3.30 12.75
N ASN A 404 -17.19 3.36 11.65
CA ASN A 404 -16.33 2.26 11.24
C ASN A 404 -15.03 2.16 12.03
N TYR A 405 -14.54 3.26 12.61
CA TYR A 405 -13.23 3.28 13.25
C TYR A 405 -13.30 3.64 14.74
N ASP A 406 -14.04 4.69 15.13
CA ASP A 406 -14.12 5.10 16.53
C ASP A 406 -15.08 4.20 17.35
N CYS A 407 -16.14 3.68 16.73
CA CYS A 407 -17.08 2.77 17.39
C CYS A 407 -16.71 1.28 17.26
N ASP A 408 -15.74 0.94 16.41
CA ASP A 408 -15.20 -0.41 16.26
C ASP A 408 -14.05 -0.63 17.25
N VAL A 409 -14.13 -1.68 18.07
CA VAL A 409 -13.20 -1.90 19.20
C VAL A 409 -11.77 -2.20 18.74
N ASP A 410 -11.60 -2.92 17.63
CA ASP A 410 -10.28 -3.35 17.15
C ASP A 410 -9.64 -2.30 16.22
N SER A 411 -10.42 -1.30 15.76
CA SER A 411 -9.97 -0.24 14.85
C SER A 411 -9.36 0.99 15.56
N PRO A 412 -8.55 1.84 14.89
CA PRO A 412 -8.04 3.08 15.48
C PRO A 412 -9.11 4.18 15.60
N ASN A 413 -9.01 5.11 16.57
CA ASN A 413 -9.94 6.27 16.67
C ASN A 413 -9.56 7.36 15.67
N ILE A 414 -9.96 7.21 14.40
CA ILE A 414 -9.59 8.15 13.34
C ILE A 414 -10.33 9.49 13.51
N PHE A 415 -11.63 9.49 13.78
CA PHE A 415 -12.42 10.72 13.90
C PHE A 415 -11.93 11.57 15.07
N GLU A 416 -11.77 10.96 16.26
CA GLU A 416 -11.22 11.64 17.44
C GLU A 416 -9.84 12.24 17.16
N ARG A 417 -8.96 11.51 16.47
CA ARG A 417 -7.61 11.99 16.12
C ARG A 417 -7.63 13.14 15.11
N ILE A 418 -8.54 13.14 14.12
CA ILE A 418 -8.75 14.28 13.22
C ILE A 418 -9.10 15.52 14.04
N VAL A 419 -10.12 15.43 14.90
CA VAL A 419 -10.59 16.56 15.71
C VAL A 419 -9.47 17.08 16.62
N ASN A 420 -8.75 16.19 17.30
CA ASN A 420 -7.64 16.55 18.17
C ASN A 420 -6.46 17.16 17.40
N GLY A 421 -6.12 16.64 16.23
CA GLY A 421 -5.04 17.15 15.38
C GLY A 421 -5.36 18.54 14.83
N LEU A 422 -6.59 18.76 14.38
CA LEU A 422 -7.09 20.08 13.96
C LEU A 422 -7.10 21.06 15.14
N LEU A 423 -7.57 20.65 16.32
CA LEU A 423 -7.57 21.47 17.53
C LEU A 423 -6.15 21.90 17.93
N LYS A 424 -5.20 20.96 17.97
CA LYS A 424 -3.79 21.28 18.28
C LYS A 424 -3.18 22.20 17.24
N THR A 425 -3.49 22.01 15.95
CA THR A 425 -3.03 22.91 14.89
C THR A 425 -3.65 24.30 15.01
N ALA A 426 -4.91 24.41 15.43
CA ALA A 426 -5.60 25.67 15.70
C ALA A 426 -5.02 26.43 16.91
N LEU A 427 -4.54 25.71 17.92
CA LEU A 427 -3.90 26.29 19.10
C LEU A 427 -2.45 26.74 18.83
N GLY A 428 -1.80 26.14 17.83
CA GLY A 428 -0.40 26.37 17.48
C GLY A 428 0.58 25.58 18.38
N PRO A 429 1.89 25.74 18.16
CA PRO A 429 2.91 25.05 18.94
C PRO A 429 2.85 25.40 20.44
N PRO A 430 3.15 24.45 21.35
CA PRO A 430 3.18 24.71 22.79
C PRO A 430 4.17 25.84 23.15
N SER A 431 3.81 26.67 24.12
CA SER A 431 4.64 27.78 24.60
C SER A 431 6.07 27.33 24.91
N GLY A 432 7.06 27.99 24.32
CA GLY A 432 8.49 27.67 24.49
C GLY A 432 9.07 26.68 23.47
N SER A 433 8.26 26.14 22.56
CA SER A 433 8.75 25.29 21.46
C SER A 433 9.33 26.14 20.32
N THR A 434 10.48 25.74 19.78
CA THR A 434 11.01 26.32 18.54
C THR A 434 10.29 25.70 17.34
N THR A 435 9.78 26.54 16.44
CA THR A 435 9.13 26.13 15.18
C THR A 435 9.81 26.83 14.01
N THR A 436 9.86 26.17 12.86
CA THR A 436 10.36 26.72 11.59
C THR A 436 9.34 27.58 10.85
N LEU A 437 8.11 27.70 11.37
CA LEU A 437 7.03 28.47 10.73
C LEU A 437 7.21 29.98 10.87
N SER A 438 6.93 30.71 9.78
CA SER A 438 6.73 32.17 9.86
C SER A 438 5.40 32.51 10.54
N ALA A 439 5.29 33.72 11.10
CA ALA A 439 4.07 34.18 11.75
C ALA A 439 2.82 34.12 10.85
N VAL A 440 2.99 34.40 9.55
CA VAL A 440 1.90 34.32 8.57
C VAL A 440 1.45 32.87 8.38
N GLN A 441 2.41 31.94 8.23
CA GLN A 441 2.11 30.51 8.06
C GLN A 441 1.40 29.93 9.29
N ASP A 442 1.81 30.32 10.50
CA ASP A 442 1.13 29.92 11.74
C ASP A 442 -0.32 30.42 11.77
N VAL A 443 -0.57 31.70 11.46
CA VAL A 443 -1.94 32.24 11.39
C VAL A 443 -2.78 31.52 10.34
N THR A 444 -2.21 31.21 9.16
CA THR A 444 -2.92 30.43 8.13
C THR A 444 -3.31 29.04 8.62
N PHE A 445 -2.39 28.31 9.25
CA PHE A 445 -2.71 27.00 9.84
C PHE A 445 -3.85 27.07 10.86
N ARG A 446 -3.84 28.09 11.72
CA ARG A 446 -4.90 28.27 12.70
C ARG A 446 -6.24 28.50 12.03
N HIS A 447 -6.29 29.40 11.05
CA HIS A 447 -7.51 29.70 10.28
C HIS A 447 -8.08 28.46 9.59
N GLU A 448 -7.25 27.75 8.81
CA GLU A 448 -7.70 26.59 8.05
C GLU A 448 -8.10 25.41 8.94
N SER A 449 -7.45 25.24 10.09
CA SER A 449 -7.83 24.20 11.05
C SER A 449 -9.17 24.49 11.70
N VAL A 450 -9.43 25.74 12.11
CA VAL A 450 -10.72 26.16 12.65
C VAL A 450 -11.82 26.03 11.59
N LYS A 451 -11.54 26.41 10.33
CA LYS A 451 -12.46 26.24 9.21
C LYS A 451 -12.86 24.78 9.02
N CYS A 452 -11.90 23.85 9.07
CA CYS A 452 -12.19 22.40 9.00
C CYS A 452 -13.03 21.92 10.19
N LEU A 453 -12.73 22.35 11.43
CA LEU A 453 -13.52 22.01 12.62
C LEU A 453 -14.97 22.48 12.50
N VAL A 454 -15.19 23.72 12.03
CA VAL A 454 -16.52 24.25 11.74
C VAL A 454 -17.20 23.43 10.63
N GLY A 455 -16.45 23.04 9.60
CA GLY A 455 -16.92 22.16 8.55
C GLY A 455 -17.46 20.84 9.11
N ILE A 456 -16.74 20.20 10.04
CA ILE A 456 -17.16 18.92 10.65
C ILE A 456 -18.52 19.08 11.32
N ILE A 457 -18.69 20.14 12.13
CA ILE A 457 -19.94 20.41 12.83
C ILE A 457 -21.08 20.67 11.83
N LYS A 458 -20.84 21.48 10.79
CA LYS A 458 -21.82 21.75 9.73
C LYS A 458 -22.22 20.48 8.99
N SER A 459 -21.25 19.62 8.69
CA SER A 459 -21.45 18.36 7.98
C SER A 459 -22.32 17.41 8.80
N MET A 460 -21.99 17.21 10.08
CA MET A 460 -22.82 16.43 11.00
C MET A 460 -24.24 17.00 11.16
N GLY A 461 -24.38 18.33 11.24
CA GLY A 461 -25.68 19.00 11.28
C GLY A 461 -26.50 18.76 10.01
N ALA A 462 -25.88 18.88 8.83
CA ALA A 462 -26.53 18.62 7.55
C ALA A 462 -26.98 17.15 7.41
N TRP A 463 -26.19 16.20 7.90
CA TRP A 463 -26.57 14.79 7.95
C TRP A 463 -27.80 14.59 8.84
N MET A 464 -27.78 15.15 10.06
CA MET A 464 -28.88 15.07 11.03
C MET A 464 -30.18 15.67 10.47
N ASP A 465 -30.10 16.85 9.85
CA ASP A 465 -31.24 17.50 9.20
C ASP A 465 -31.82 16.63 8.06
N GLY A 466 -30.95 15.89 7.36
CA GLY A 466 -31.35 14.92 6.34
C GLY A 466 -32.16 13.76 6.92
N GLN A 467 -31.73 13.19 8.05
CA GLN A 467 -32.45 12.11 8.73
C GLN A 467 -33.80 12.56 9.29
N LEU A 468 -33.88 13.76 9.87
CA LEU A 468 -35.13 14.30 10.42
C LEU A 468 -36.18 14.61 9.34
N LYS A 469 -35.77 14.88 8.10
CA LYS A 469 -36.70 15.10 6.98
C LYS A 469 -37.32 13.80 6.45
N ILE A 470 -36.64 12.66 6.61
CA ILE A 470 -37.15 11.35 6.16
C ILE A 470 -38.27 10.85 7.10
N GLY A 471 -38.19 11.15 8.40
CA GLY A 471 -39.20 10.76 9.40
C GLY A 471 -40.52 11.54 9.38
N HIS A 472 -40.69 12.53 8.49
CA HIS A 472 -41.88 13.39 8.44
C HIS A 472 -42.62 13.39 7.08
N SER A 473 -42.37 12.40 6.21
CA SER A 473 -43.03 12.33 4.89
C SER A 473 -44.19 11.35 4.75
N ASP A 474 -44.82 10.93 5.84
CA ASP A 474 -46.18 10.36 5.80
C ASP A 474 -47.21 11.36 6.31
N SER A 475 -47.53 12.32 5.44
CA SER A 475 -48.78 13.08 5.49
C SER A 475 -49.29 13.17 4.05
N PRO A 476 -50.48 12.63 3.73
CA PRO A 476 -50.98 12.65 2.37
C PRO A 476 -51.29 14.10 2.00
N LYS A 477 -50.50 14.65 1.07
CA LYS A 477 -50.76 15.95 0.44
C LYS A 477 -52.14 15.92 -0.22
N SER A 478 -53.09 16.62 0.39
CA SER A 478 -54.30 17.06 -0.27
C SER A 478 -53.90 17.91 -1.48
N PHE A 479 -54.26 17.44 -2.68
CA PHE A 479 -54.28 18.26 -3.87
C PHE A 479 -55.32 19.35 -3.70
N GLU A 480 -54.89 20.60 -3.57
CA GLU A 480 -55.76 21.75 -3.80
C GLU A 480 -55.99 21.88 -5.32
N ASN A 481 -57.22 21.58 -5.75
CA ASN A 481 -57.77 22.05 -7.02
C ASN A 481 -58.80 23.13 -6.69
N ASP A 482 -58.55 24.35 -7.14
CA ASP A 482 -59.52 25.44 -7.20
C ASP A 482 -60.67 25.07 -8.14
N THR A 483 -61.93 25.07 -7.68
CA THR A 483 -63.00 26.02 -8.09
C THR A 483 -64.40 25.59 -7.62
N SER A 484 -65.06 26.53 -6.94
CA SER A 484 -66.51 26.84 -6.92
C SER A 484 -67.60 25.76 -6.74
N ALA A 485 -68.38 26.00 -5.67
CA ALA A 485 -69.85 26.03 -5.59
C ALA A 485 -70.67 24.73 -5.43
N GLU A 486 -71.45 24.75 -4.33
CA GLU A 486 -72.80 24.18 -4.15
C GLU A 486 -73.01 22.67 -3.88
N SER A 487 -73.16 22.39 -2.59
CA SER A 487 -74.42 21.89 -1.98
C SER A 487 -74.76 20.38 -1.91
N HIS A 488 -74.99 19.97 -0.65
CA HIS A 488 -75.99 19.01 -0.12
C HIS A 488 -75.99 17.50 -0.47
N SER A 489 -75.77 16.69 0.59
CA SER A 489 -76.73 15.75 1.23
C SER A 489 -76.40 14.23 1.33
N THR A 490 -76.39 13.77 2.59
CA THR A 490 -76.97 12.53 3.20
C THR A 490 -76.54 11.10 2.84
N SER A 491 -76.07 10.38 3.89
CA SER A 491 -76.38 8.98 4.34
C SER A 491 -76.04 7.81 3.39
N THR A 492 -75.78 6.56 3.76
CA THR A 492 -76.13 5.69 4.91
C THR A 492 -75.26 4.41 4.81
N ALA A 493 -75.09 3.67 5.93
CA ALA A 493 -75.06 2.18 6.12
C ALA A 493 -74.41 1.25 5.06
N GLU A 494 -73.84 0.06 5.33
CA GLU A 494 -73.50 -0.80 6.47
C GLU A 494 -72.73 -2.00 5.84
N ASP A 495 -72.10 -2.82 6.69
CA ASP A 495 -71.72 -4.24 6.45
C ASP A 495 -70.41 -4.51 5.67
N GLY A 496 -69.46 -5.35 6.10
CA GLY A 496 -69.34 -6.27 7.24
C GLY A 496 -68.13 -7.21 7.01
N THR A 497 -67.56 -7.72 8.10
CA THR A 497 -66.75 -8.96 8.24
C THR A 497 -65.19 -8.91 8.19
N LEU A 498 -64.63 -8.86 9.40
CA LEU A 498 -63.43 -9.50 9.98
C LEU A 498 -62.50 -10.39 9.12
N ALA A 499 -61.19 -10.10 9.17
CA ALA A 499 -60.16 -11.05 9.58
C ALA A 499 -58.90 -10.31 10.10
N ASP A 500 -58.52 -10.66 11.32
CA ASP A 500 -57.38 -10.22 12.11
C ASP A 500 -56.04 -10.69 11.50
N CYS A 501 -55.03 -9.81 11.41
CA CYS A 501 -53.61 -10.13 11.21
C CYS A 501 -52.75 -8.95 11.68
N GLU A 502 -52.40 -8.98 12.97
CA GLU A 502 -51.11 -8.60 13.56
C GLU A 502 -50.31 -7.47 12.87
N LEU A 503 -50.40 -6.27 13.43
CA LEU A 503 -49.38 -5.23 13.25
C LEU A 503 -48.10 -5.64 13.98
N HIS A 504 -47.01 -5.83 13.24
CA HIS A 504 -45.67 -5.95 13.80
C HIS A 504 -44.74 -4.83 13.30
N PRO A 505 -43.71 -4.48 14.10
CA PRO A 505 -43.18 -3.11 14.20
C PRO A 505 -41.82 -2.97 13.48
N GLU A 506 -41.77 -2.17 12.41
CA GLU A 506 -40.51 -1.88 11.71
C GLU A 506 -39.60 -0.89 12.48
N MET A 507 -40.05 -0.30 13.58
CA MET A 507 -39.29 0.72 14.33
C MET A 507 -38.31 0.17 15.39
N ASN A 508 -38.26 -1.14 15.60
CA ASN A 508 -37.39 -1.75 16.63
C ASN A 508 -35.96 -2.09 16.14
N SER A 509 -35.72 -2.15 14.83
CA SER A 509 -34.40 -2.53 14.27
C SER A 509 -33.38 -1.38 14.38
N GLU A 510 -33.75 -0.15 14.02
CA GLU A 510 -32.84 1.00 14.01
C GLU A 510 -32.41 1.44 15.42
N LEU A 511 -33.31 1.33 16.40
CA LEU A 511 -33.01 1.63 17.81
C LEU A 511 -32.03 0.60 18.41
N SER A 512 -32.16 -0.67 18.00
CA SER A 512 -31.25 -1.74 18.40
C SER A 512 -29.83 -1.52 17.84
N ASP A 513 -29.72 -1.14 16.57
CA ASP A 513 -28.42 -0.90 15.95
C ASP A 513 -27.69 0.30 16.54
N ALA A 514 -28.38 1.42 16.76
CA ALA A 514 -27.82 2.61 17.42
C ALA A 514 -27.33 2.29 18.85
N ALA A 515 -28.14 1.58 19.63
CA ALA A 515 -27.76 1.13 20.98
C ALA A 515 -26.52 0.23 20.96
N THR A 516 -26.37 -0.63 19.94
CA THR A 516 -25.17 -1.46 19.82
C THR A 516 -23.91 -0.64 19.50
N VAL A 517 -24.02 0.40 18.66
CA VAL A 517 -22.89 1.29 18.31
C VAL A 517 -22.45 2.09 19.54
N GLU A 518 -23.40 2.65 20.29
CA GLU A 518 -23.12 3.36 21.54
C GLU A 518 -22.47 2.45 22.59
N GLN A 519 -22.97 1.22 22.75
CA GLN A 519 -22.41 0.25 23.68
C GLN A 519 -20.97 -0.15 23.30
N ARG A 520 -20.70 -0.42 22.01
CA ARG A 520 -19.34 -0.71 21.53
C ARG A 520 -18.39 0.45 21.79
N ARG A 521 -18.83 1.68 21.52
CA ARG A 521 -18.03 2.89 21.78
C ARG A 521 -17.74 3.08 23.27
N ALA A 522 -18.75 2.95 24.13
CA ALA A 522 -18.58 3.05 25.58
C ALA A 522 -17.59 2.00 26.09
N TYR A 523 -17.71 0.75 25.61
CA TYR A 523 -16.78 -0.32 25.94
C TYR A 523 -15.35 0.04 25.53
N LYS A 524 -15.16 0.54 24.29
CA LYS A 524 -13.86 0.91 23.74
C LYS A 524 -13.21 2.05 24.52
N ILE A 525 -13.96 3.09 24.89
CA ILE A 525 -13.44 4.24 25.67
C ILE A 525 -12.84 3.76 27.00
N GLU A 526 -13.54 2.90 27.73
CA GLU A 526 -13.05 2.34 28.99
C GLU A 526 -11.84 1.43 28.78
N LEU A 527 -11.84 0.60 27.74
CA LEU A 527 -10.70 -0.24 27.36
C LEU A 527 -9.46 0.63 27.08
N LEU A 528 -9.58 1.67 26.26
CA LEU A 528 -8.48 2.58 25.91
C LEU A 528 -8.00 3.39 27.12
N LYS A 529 -8.89 3.75 28.04
CA LYS A 529 -8.50 4.35 29.32
C LYS A 529 -7.63 3.39 30.15
N GLY A 530 -7.99 2.11 30.19
CA GLY A 530 -7.19 1.07 30.84
C GLY A 530 -5.83 0.85 30.17
N VAL A 531 -5.79 0.83 28.84
CA VAL A 531 -4.55 0.77 28.04
C VAL A 531 -3.66 1.99 28.32
N SER A 532 -4.23 3.20 28.35
CA SER A 532 -3.48 4.41 28.68
C SER A 532 -2.89 4.38 30.10
N LEU A 533 -3.65 3.82 31.06
CA LEU A 533 -3.16 3.63 32.43
C LEU A 533 -2.05 2.56 32.48
N PHE A 534 -2.21 1.46 31.73
CA PHE A 534 -1.18 0.42 31.60
C PHE A 534 0.13 0.99 31.08
N ASN A 535 0.08 1.77 29.99
CA ASN A 535 1.25 2.38 29.38
C ASN A 535 1.96 3.41 30.28
N ARG A 536 1.33 3.84 31.37
CA ARG A 536 1.96 4.69 32.40
C ARG A 536 2.42 3.88 33.62
N LYS A 537 1.60 2.93 34.05
CA LYS A 537 1.78 2.08 35.23
C LYS A 537 1.13 0.71 34.97
N PRO A 538 1.89 -0.29 34.51
CA PRO A 538 1.33 -1.55 34.03
C PRO A 538 0.41 -2.27 35.03
N SER A 539 0.86 -2.50 36.27
CA SER A 539 0.03 -3.19 37.30
C SER A 539 -1.31 -2.50 37.55
N LYS A 540 -1.31 -1.16 37.64
CA LYS A 540 -2.56 -0.39 37.84
C LYS A 540 -3.47 -0.43 36.62
N GLY A 541 -2.89 -0.47 35.42
CA GLY A 541 -3.64 -0.62 34.18
C GLY A 541 -4.37 -1.96 34.11
N ILE A 542 -3.66 -3.05 34.42
CA ILE A 542 -4.27 -4.40 34.48
C ILE A 542 -5.35 -4.45 35.56
N GLU A 543 -5.08 -3.93 36.77
CA GLU A 543 -6.08 -3.87 37.85
C GLU A 543 -7.35 -3.13 37.41
N PHE A 544 -7.21 -1.97 36.75
CA PHE A 544 -8.34 -1.22 36.21
C PHE A 544 -9.11 -2.01 35.14
N LEU A 545 -8.41 -2.65 34.21
CA LEU A 545 -9.02 -3.44 33.14
C LEU A 545 -9.79 -4.66 33.66
N ILE A 546 -9.30 -5.28 34.73
CA ILE A 546 -9.98 -6.37 35.43
C ILE A 546 -11.22 -5.84 36.17
N ASN A 547 -11.07 -4.74 36.92
CA ASN A 547 -12.17 -4.15 37.69
C ASN A 547 -13.31 -3.65 36.79
N THR A 548 -12.99 -3.17 35.59
CA THR A 548 -13.96 -2.74 34.56
C THR A 548 -14.42 -3.88 33.64
N ARG A 549 -14.01 -5.13 33.91
CA ARG A 549 -14.36 -6.36 33.18
C ARG A 549 -14.03 -6.30 31.68
N LYS A 550 -12.97 -5.57 31.31
CA LYS A 550 -12.44 -5.53 29.94
C LYS A 550 -11.44 -6.62 29.67
N VAL A 551 -10.78 -7.08 30.73
CA VAL A 551 -9.90 -8.25 30.75
C VAL A 551 -10.37 -9.14 31.90
N GLY A 552 -10.33 -10.45 31.71
CA GLY A 552 -10.69 -11.37 32.78
C GLY A 552 -9.63 -11.39 33.90
N ASN A 553 -9.99 -11.93 35.06
CA ASN A 553 -9.15 -11.87 36.26
C ASN A 553 -8.14 -13.03 36.35
N THR A 554 -8.08 -13.90 35.34
CA THR A 554 -7.15 -15.01 35.32
C THR A 554 -5.82 -14.61 34.66
N PRO A 555 -4.68 -15.19 35.09
CA PRO A 555 -3.39 -14.94 34.46
C PRO A 555 -3.36 -15.23 32.96
N GLU A 556 -4.10 -16.24 32.51
CA GLU A 556 -4.19 -16.68 31.11
C GLU A 556 -4.92 -15.66 30.23
N GLU A 557 -5.99 -15.05 30.74
CA GLU A 557 -6.74 -14.00 30.04
C GLU A 557 -5.92 -12.71 29.92
N VAL A 558 -5.22 -12.33 30.99
CA VAL A 558 -4.30 -11.17 30.95
C VAL A 558 -3.15 -11.44 29.99
N ALA A 559 -2.56 -12.63 30.02
CA ALA A 559 -1.52 -13.04 29.08
C ALA A 559 -2.01 -12.99 27.63
N SER A 560 -3.22 -13.49 27.37
CA SER A 560 -3.85 -13.44 26.04
C SER A 560 -4.10 -12.01 25.58
N PHE A 561 -4.55 -11.13 26.48
CA PHE A 561 -4.74 -9.71 26.22
C PHE A 561 -3.42 -9.01 25.83
N LEU A 562 -2.34 -9.25 26.58
CA LEU A 562 -1.01 -8.71 26.29
C LEU A 562 -0.46 -9.27 24.97
N LYS A 563 -0.75 -10.53 24.64
CA LYS A 563 -0.29 -11.20 23.42
C LYS A 563 -1.06 -10.77 22.16
N LYS A 564 -2.37 -10.52 22.26
CA LYS A 564 -3.20 -10.00 21.16
C LYS A 564 -2.70 -8.64 20.66
N ASN A 565 -1.86 -7.95 21.45
CA ASN A 565 -1.33 -6.62 21.18
C ASN A 565 -2.45 -5.66 20.78
N THR A 566 -3.48 -5.59 21.64
CA THR A 566 -4.62 -4.70 21.45
C THR A 566 -4.12 -3.28 21.14
N THR A 567 -4.71 -2.65 20.12
CA THR A 567 -4.26 -1.40 19.53
C THR A 567 -3.92 -0.35 20.60
N GLY A 568 -2.63 -0.03 20.72
CA GLY A 568 -2.13 1.02 21.61
C GLY A 568 -1.42 0.58 22.89
N LEU A 569 -1.22 -0.72 23.17
CA LEU A 569 -0.29 -1.15 24.24
C LEU A 569 1.16 -0.86 23.86
N ASN A 570 1.95 -0.38 24.82
CA ASN A 570 3.37 -0.09 24.61
C ASN A 570 4.21 -1.35 24.85
N GLU A 571 4.91 -1.82 23.82
CA GLU A 571 5.74 -3.03 23.85
C GLU A 571 6.80 -3.04 24.96
N THR A 572 7.37 -1.89 25.31
CA THR A 572 8.32 -1.75 26.42
C THR A 572 7.63 -1.94 27.76
N MET A 573 6.42 -1.42 27.91
CA MET A 573 5.63 -1.55 29.14
C MET A 573 5.09 -2.97 29.33
N ILE A 574 4.82 -3.70 28.24
CA ILE A 574 4.52 -5.13 28.28
C ILE A 574 5.71 -5.90 28.86
N GLY A 575 6.92 -5.67 28.31
CA GLY A 575 8.13 -6.32 28.81
C GLY A 575 8.44 -5.99 30.27
N ASP A 576 8.23 -4.73 30.67
CA ASP A 576 8.39 -4.30 32.06
C ASP A 576 7.46 -5.05 33.01
N TYR A 577 6.18 -5.18 32.64
CA TYR A 577 5.18 -5.91 33.43
C TYR A 577 5.46 -7.41 33.53
N LEU A 578 5.82 -8.06 32.40
CA LEU A 578 6.18 -9.48 32.40
C LEU A 578 7.45 -9.74 33.23
N GLY A 579 8.32 -8.74 33.36
CA GLY A 579 9.50 -8.79 34.20
C GLY A 579 9.24 -8.58 35.68
N GLU A 580 8.05 -8.15 36.11
CA GLU A 580 7.78 -7.81 37.52
C GLU A 580 7.84 -9.01 38.46
N ARG A 581 8.11 -8.73 39.75
CA ARG A 581 8.21 -9.75 40.82
C ARG A 581 6.90 -9.96 41.59
N GLU A 582 5.88 -9.18 41.29
CA GLU A 582 4.57 -9.28 41.92
C GLU A 582 3.94 -10.65 41.59
N GLU A 583 3.32 -11.30 42.58
CA GLU A 583 2.86 -12.70 42.43
C GLU A 583 1.91 -12.89 41.25
N PHE A 584 0.97 -11.96 41.04
CA PHE A 584 0.05 -12.02 39.90
C PHE A 584 0.77 -11.80 38.57
N ALA A 585 1.65 -10.80 38.48
CA ALA A 585 2.42 -10.51 37.26
C ALA A 585 3.34 -11.67 36.87
N LEU A 586 3.96 -12.34 37.85
CA LEU A 586 4.75 -13.57 37.61
C LEU A 586 3.89 -14.69 37.02
N LYS A 587 2.71 -14.94 37.59
CA LYS A 587 1.76 -15.94 37.04
C LYS A 587 1.35 -15.59 35.61
N VAL A 588 1.12 -14.30 35.32
CA VAL A 588 0.83 -13.82 33.96
C VAL A 588 2.02 -14.08 33.02
N MET A 589 3.25 -13.82 33.45
CA MET A 589 4.45 -14.11 32.65
C MET A 589 4.56 -15.60 32.33
N HIS A 590 4.35 -16.48 33.31
CA HIS A 590 4.33 -17.91 33.07
C HIS A 590 3.26 -18.30 32.04
N ALA A 591 2.02 -17.82 32.20
CA ALA A 591 0.94 -18.09 31.26
C ALA A 591 1.22 -17.52 29.86
N TYR A 592 1.85 -16.34 29.76
CA TYR A 592 2.25 -15.73 28.51
C TYR A 592 3.24 -16.60 27.75
N VAL A 593 4.32 -17.04 28.40
CA VAL A 593 5.33 -17.92 27.78
C VAL A 593 4.73 -19.30 27.46
N ASP A 594 3.94 -19.87 28.36
CA ASP A 594 3.29 -21.17 28.17
C ASP A 594 2.22 -21.16 27.05
N SER A 595 1.77 -19.99 26.61
CA SER A 595 0.88 -19.84 25.45
C SER A 595 1.58 -20.06 24.10
N PHE A 596 2.92 -20.14 24.07
CA PHE A 596 3.68 -20.39 22.84
C PHE A 596 3.88 -21.88 22.60
N ASN A 597 3.82 -22.26 21.32
CA ASN A 597 4.17 -23.59 20.85
C ASN A 597 5.43 -23.51 19.99
N PHE A 598 6.57 -23.91 20.55
CA PHE A 598 7.87 -23.88 19.87
C PHE A 598 8.25 -25.21 19.21
N LYS A 599 7.29 -26.15 19.12
CA LYS A 599 7.56 -27.47 18.55
C LYS A 599 8.10 -27.31 17.12
N SER A 600 9.21 -27.96 16.82
CA SER A 600 9.87 -27.96 15.49
C SER A 600 10.31 -26.58 14.96
N ILE A 601 10.41 -25.56 15.81
CA ILE A 601 11.01 -24.27 15.48
C ILE A 601 12.45 -24.26 16.01
N ASP A 602 13.41 -23.81 15.20
CA ASP A 602 14.80 -23.65 15.63
C ASP A 602 14.91 -22.67 16.82
N PHE A 603 15.90 -22.85 17.69
CA PHE A 603 16.03 -22.04 18.92
C PHE A 603 16.17 -20.54 18.63
N GLY A 604 16.98 -20.18 17.64
CA GLY A 604 17.19 -18.79 17.25
C GLY A 604 15.95 -18.17 16.58
N GLU A 605 15.13 -18.97 15.91
CA GLU A 605 13.86 -18.51 15.35
C GLU A 605 12.76 -18.42 16.43
N ALA A 606 12.74 -19.37 17.37
CA ALA A 606 11.81 -19.40 18.49
C ALA A 606 11.97 -18.19 19.42
N ILE A 607 13.21 -17.81 19.76
CA ILE A 607 13.44 -16.62 20.59
C ILE A 607 13.05 -15.33 19.86
N ARG A 608 13.35 -15.22 18.55
CA ARG A 608 12.90 -14.09 17.74
C ARG A 608 11.38 -14.03 17.67
N PHE A 609 10.72 -15.17 17.49
CA PHE A 609 9.26 -15.26 17.46
C PHE A 609 8.64 -14.87 18.80
N PHE A 610 9.21 -15.33 19.92
CA PHE A 610 8.78 -14.97 21.27
C PHE A 610 8.92 -13.46 21.56
N LEU A 611 10.05 -12.86 21.19
CA LEU A 611 10.34 -11.45 21.41
C LEU A 611 9.63 -10.49 20.43
N ARG A 612 8.84 -10.99 19.47
CA ARG A 612 8.03 -10.11 18.60
C ARG A 612 6.95 -9.34 19.36
N GLY A 613 6.46 -9.88 20.49
CA GLY A 613 5.32 -9.32 21.22
C GLY A 613 5.64 -8.21 22.22
N PHE A 614 6.92 -7.98 22.56
CA PHE A 614 7.34 -6.99 23.56
C PHE A 614 8.82 -6.62 23.41
N ARG A 615 9.26 -5.55 24.10
CA ARG A 615 10.70 -5.22 24.20
C ARG A 615 11.23 -5.67 25.55
N LEU A 616 12.43 -6.25 25.56
CA LEU A 616 13.05 -6.69 26.80
C LEU A 616 13.28 -5.52 27.77
N PRO A 617 13.02 -5.70 29.07
CA PRO A 617 13.24 -4.66 30.08
C PRO A 617 14.74 -4.39 30.25
N GLY A 618 15.11 -3.20 30.71
CA GLY A 618 16.52 -2.82 30.91
C GLY A 618 17.19 -3.43 32.16
N GLU A 619 16.40 -3.96 33.10
CA GLU A 619 16.92 -4.55 34.33
C GLU A 619 17.28 -6.04 34.13
N ALA A 620 18.55 -6.39 34.38
CA ALA A 620 19.06 -7.75 34.22
C ALA A 620 18.20 -8.81 34.94
N GLN A 621 17.77 -8.52 36.19
CA GLN A 621 16.93 -9.44 36.97
C GLN A 621 15.56 -9.70 36.33
N LYS A 622 15.00 -8.73 35.58
CA LYS A 622 13.74 -8.90 34.86
C LYS A 622 13.94 -9.75 33.60
N ILE A 623 15.03 -9.51 32.87
CA ILE A 623 15.43 -10.32 31.70
C ILE A 623 15.66 -11.77 32.12
N ASP A 624 16.41 -11.98 33.21
CA ASP A 624 16.72 -13.31 33.76
C ASP A 624 15.47 -14.17 33.90
N ARG A 625 14.44 -13.67 34.60
CA ARG A 625 13.19 -14.39 34.84
C ARG A 625 12.46 -14.76 33.54
N ILE A 626 12.41 -13.85 32.58
CA ILE A 626 11.74 -14.07 31.30
C ILE A 626 12.49 -15.12 30.49
N MET A 627 13.82 -15.02 30.42
CA MET A 627 14.66 -15.96 29.66
C MET A 627 14.69 -17.35 30.27
N GLU A 628 14.72 -17.46 31.60
CA GLU A 628 14.65 -18.73 32.31
C GLU A 628 13.35 -19.47 31.99
N LYS A 629 12.22 -18.75 32.04
CA LYS A 629 10.91 -19.34 31.70
C LYS A 629 10.79 -19.68 30.21
N PHE A 630 11.35 -18.86 29.32
CA PHE A 630 11.42 -19.18 27.89
C PHE A 630 12.20 -20.47 27.63
N ALA A 631 13.38 -20.60 28.22
CA ALA A 631 14.23 -21.79 28.08
C ALA A 631 13.52 -23.05 28.60
N GLU A 632 12.87 -22.96 29.77
CA GLU A 632 12.04 -24.05 30.31
C GLU A 632 10.96 -24.47 29.31
N ARG A 633 10.25 -23.51 28.72
CA ARG A 633 9.18 -23.78 27.76
C ARG A 633 9.69 -24.37 26.45
N TYR A 634 10.78 -23.85 25.91
CA TYR A 634 11.37 -24.37 24.67
C TYR A 634 11.79 -25.84 24.84
N CYS A 635 12.47 -26.17 25.94
CA CYS A 635 12.89 -27.55 26.24
C CYS A 635 11.68 -28.48 26.42
N LYS A 636 10.58 -28.01 27.03
CA LYS A 636 9.33 -28.79 27.11
C LYS A 636 8.72 -29.07 25.73
N CYS A 637 8.76 -28.10 24.81
CA CYS A 637 8.28 -28.29 23.44
C CYS A 637 9.22 -29.17 22.60
N ASN A 638 10.53 -29.16 22.90
CA ASN A 638 11.56 -29.85 22.14
C ASN A 638 12.52 -30.64 23.06
N PRO A 639 12.10 -31.80 23.61
CA PRO A 639 12.85 -32.52 24.65
C PRO A 639 14.25 -33.01 24.24
N ASN A 640 14.53 -33.11 22.95
CA ASN A 640 15.80 -33.63 22.43
C ASN A 640 16.78 -32.53 21.98
N SER A 641 16.40 -31.25 22.03
CA SER A 641 17.21 -30.16 21.49
C SER A 641 18.33 -29.70 22.43
N PHE A 642 18.13 -29.81 23.76
CA PHE A 642 19.12 -29.43 24.77
C PHE A 642 19.19 -30.48 25.88
N THR A 643 20.36 -30.61 26.51
CA THR A 643 20.60 -31.53 27.62
C THR A 643 19.95 -31.09 28.94
N SER A 644 19.76 -29.78 29.13
CA SER A 644 19.03 -29.19 30.27
C SER A 644 18.47 -27.81 29.90
N ALA A 645 17.46 -27.35 30.65
CA ALA A 645 16.94 -25.99 30.52
C ALA A 645 18.01 -24.92 30.80
N ASP A 646 18.98 -25.20 31.67
CA ASP A 646 20.08 -24.27 31.97
C ASP A 646 20.96 -23.99 30.75
N THR A 647 21.18 -25.00 29.89
CA THR A 647 21.97 -24.82 28.66
C THR A 647 21.23 -23.92 27.67
N ALA A 648 19.91 -24.13 27.53
CA ALA A 648 19.06 -23.29 26.71
C ALA A 648 18.96 -21.86 27.28
N TYR A 649 18.92 -21.69 28.60
CA TYR A 649 18.89 -20.39 29.26
C TYR A 649 20.17 -19.60 29.00
N VAL A 650 21.36 -20.21 29.15
CA VAL A 650 22.63 -19.53 28.86
C VAL A 650 22.68 -19.05 27.41
N LEU A 651 22.17 -19.86 26.46
CA LEU A 651 22.09 -19.50 25.05
C LEU A 651 21.02 -18.43 24.75
N ALA A 652 19.93 -18.38 25.52
CA ALA A 652 18.92 -17.33 25.39
C ALA A 652 19.41 -15.98 25.90
N TYR A 653 20.28 -15.99 26.91
CA TYR A 653 20.79 -14.79 27.57
C TYR A 653 22.03 -14.20 26.85
N SER A 654 22.79 -15.03 26.14
CA SER A 654 23.93 -14.63 25.29
C SER A 654 23.46 -13.99 23.99
#